data_AF-A0ABD0VK43-F1
#
_entry.id   AF-A0ABD0VK43-F1
#
_cell.length_a   1.000
_cell.length_b   1.000
_cell.length_c   1.000
_cell.angle_alpha   90.00
_cell.angle_beta   90.00
_cell.angle_gamma   90.00
#
_symmetry.space_group_name_H-M   'P 1'
#
loop_
_entity.id
_entity.type
_entity.pdbx_description
1 polymer ?
#
loop_
_entity_poly.entity_id
_entity_poly.type
_entity_poly.pdbx_seq_one_letter_code
_entity_poly.pdbx_strand_id
1 'polypeptide(L)'
;MGLYGSNEPTLDLEKLANQSYPAALEIILFFDFLIAYAVKSLMIPLYTWLPDTHGEAHYSTCMLLAGILLNMGAYGLIQINMELLAHAHSRLSPWLVIVGIIQIIYAASTSLGQRNLKKRIAYSSVSHMGFIIIGIGSITGMGLNGAILQILSHGLIGAALFFLAGTSCDRMRFVYLEEMGGISIRMPKLFTMFSSFSMASLALPGMSGFVVEFLVFFGIITSPKYFFMPKMLITFVMAIGMILTPIYLLSMLRQIFYGYNLFNIPNSDFFYSGPQELFVLICIFPPVIGIGFYPDFVLSLSVDKESYKTSSEEWARPGHFSRTIAKGPDTTTWIWNLHVDAHDFDSHTSDLEEICQKVFSAHFGQLSIIFLWLSGMYFHGARFSNYEAWLSDPTHISPSAQVVWTKVGQEKLNGDVGGGFQGIQITSHFFQIWRASGITSELQLYCTTIGALVFASLMLCLLVPLSQSHSQIGLVPRCRIYVESPLSGVTRTWVSFLGGTPNPLDPKEITLPHEFILNWDLLAQLYPSFVEGATPFFTLNWAKYADFLSFRGGLEPITGGLWLSDIAHHHLAIAILFLIAGEMYRTNWAIGHGLKDILDAHKGPFMGQGHKGLYEILTTSWHAQLSLNLAMLGSLTIVVAHHMYSMPPYPYLAIDYNTQLLLFTHHMWIRGFLIVGAAAHATIFMVRDYDPTTRYNDLLDRVLRHCDAIISHLNWACIFLGFHSFGLYIHNDTMSALGRPQDMFSDTAIQLQPIFAQWVQNTHALAPSITAPGATTGTSLTWGGGELVAVGDKVALLPIPLRTADFLVHHIHAFTIHVTVLILLKGVLFAHSSCLIPDKANLGFHFPCDGPGRGGHVKYPPGIMYS
;
A
#
# COMPACT_ATOMS: atom_id res chain seq x y z
N MET A 1 25.21 -27.00 29.69
CA MET A 1 25.72 -26.40 28.44
C MET A 1 26.43 -25.07 28.70
N GLY A 2 25.76 -24.05 29.25
CA GLY A 2 26.40 -22.74 29.53
C GLY A 2 27.60 -22.73 30.49
N LEU A 3 27.90 -23.83 31.19
CA LEU A 3 29.07 -24.00 32.06
C LEU A 3 30.17 -24.87 31.43
N TYR A 4 29.99 -25.32 30.19
CA TYR A 4 30.88 -26.27 29.53
C TYR A 4 31.87 -25.51 28.63
N GLY A 5 33.17 -25.66 28.89
CA GLY A 5 34.24 -25.23 27.98
C GLY A 5 34.63 -23.75 27.98
N SER A 6 33.93 -22.86 28.72
CA SER A 6 34.27 -21.43 28.82
C SER A 6 34.58 -21.00 30.26
N ASN A 7 35.51 -20.04 30.43
CA ASN A 7 35.82 -19.42 31.73
C ASN A 7 34.69 -18.50 32.24
N GLU A 8 33.73 -18.14 31.38
CA GLU A 8 32.54 -17.37 31.73
C GLU A 8 31.27 -18.13 31.32
N PRO A 9 30.26 -18.23 32.19
CA PRO A 9 29.00 -18.87 31.85
C PRO A 9 28.20 -18.06 30.83
N THR A 10 27.78 -18.66 29.72
CA THR A 10 26.98 -17.98 28.67
C THR A 10 25.64 -18.66 28.44
N LEU A 11 24.57 -17.88 28.32
CA LEU A 11 23.22 -18.33 27.92
C LEU A 11 22.88 -17.97 26.46
N ASP A 12 23.88 -17.55 25.70
CA ASP A 12 23.75 -17.17 24.30
C ASP A 12 23.59 -18.41 23.40
N LEU A 13 22.39 -18.62 22.86
CA LEU A 13 22.02 -19.82 22.09
C LEU A 13 22.85 -20.00 20.83
N GLU A 14 23.26 -18.92 20.17
CA GLU A 14 24.04 -18.97 18.94
C GLU A 14 25.47 -19.46 19.22
N LYS A 15 26.08 -18.93 20.30
CA LYS A 15 27.39 -19.40 20.76
C LYS A 15 27.34 -20.84 21.24
N LEU A 16 26.25 -21.24 21.90
CA LEU A 16 26.07 -22.61 22.39
C LEU A 16 25.81 -23.61 21.25
N ALA A 17 25.18 -23.20 20.14
CA ALA A 17 24.92 -24.05 18.97
C ALA A 17 26.18 -24.31 18.14
N ASN A 18 27.11 -23.34 18.11
CA ASN A 18 28.38 -23.45 17.39
C ASN A 18 29.48 -24.19 18.19
N GLN A 19 29.21 -24.61 19.43
CA GLN A 19 30.14 -25.38 20.26
C GLN A 19 29.95 -26.90 20.07
N SER A 20 31.05 -27.65 20.07
CA SER A 20 31.01 -29.11 19.98
C SER A 20 30.92 -29.78 21.36
N TYR A 21 29.89 -30.60 21.56
CA TYR A 21 29.68 -31.38 22.77
C TYR A 21 30.03 -32.86 22.54
N PRO A 22 30.45 -33.60 23.58
CA PRO A 22 30.58 -35.06 23.49
C PRO A 22 29.24 -35.70 23.14
N ALA A 23 29.22 -36.62 22.16
CA ALA A 23 27.99 -37.23 21.65
C ALA A 23 27.12 -37.91 22.73
N ALA A 24 27.74 -38.49 23.76
CA ALA A 24 27.00 -39.09 24.88
C ALA A 24 26.24 -38.04 25.71
N LEU A 25 26.85 -36.88 25.94
CA LEU A 25 26.23 -35.76 26.66
C LEU A 25 25.10 -35.14 25.82
N GLU A 26 25.33 -34.98 24.52
CA GLU A 26 24.34 -34.46 23.57
C GLU A 26 23.08 -35.33 23.52
N ILE A 27 23.24 -36.67 23.50
CA ILE A 27 22.11 -37.62 23.49
C ILE A 27 21.33 -37.57 24.81
N ILE A 28 21.99 -37.48 25.97
CA ILE A 28 21.31 -37.38 27.27
C ILE A 28 20.48 -36.09 27.33
N LEU A 29 21.10 -34.95 26.98
CA LEU A 29 20.42 -33.66 26.97
C LEU A 29 19.28 -33.62 25.95
N PHE A 30 19.43 -34.29 24.80
CA PHE A 30 18.37 -34.43 23.82
C PHE A 30 17.17 -35.16 24.42
N PHE A 31 17.36 -36.28 25.14
CA PHE A 31 16.24 -36.96 25.78
C PHE A 31 15.57 -36.14 26.88
N ASP A 32 16.35 -35.40 27.69
CA ASP A 32 15.81 -34.53 28.74
C ASP A 32 14.92 -33.41 28.17
N PHE A 33 15.41 -32.70 27.15
CA PHE A 33 14.65 -31.66 26.47
C PHE A 33 13.50 -32.25 25.65
N LEU A 34 13.71 -33.39 24.98
CA LEU A 34 12.67 -34.09 24.24
C LEU A 34 11.50 -34.45 25.16
N ILE A 35 11.74 -34.98 26.37
CA ILE A 35 10.68 -35.30 27.33
C ILE A 35 9.94 -34.02 27.76
N ALA A 36 10.67 -32.96 28.10
CA ALA A 36 10.08 -31.69 28.53
C ALA A 36 9.16 -31.09 27.45
N TYR A 37 9.63 -31.05 26.19
CA TYR A 37 8.84 -30.55 25.08
C TYR A 37 7.77 -31.55 24.63
N ALA A 38 7.99 -32.86 24.73
CA ALA A 38 7.01 -33.90 24.41
C ALA A 38 5.78 -33.85 25.31
N VAL A 39 5.95 -33.54 26.61
CA VAL A 39 4.80 -33.28 27.51
C VAL A 39 4.00 -32.08 27.02
N LYS A 40 4.68 -31.05 26.50
CA LYS A 40 4.07 -29.79 26.05
C LYS A 40 3.43 -29.88 24.66
N SER A 41 4.10 -30.53 23.71
CA SER A 41 3.67 -30.76 22.31
C SER A 41 2.86 -32.05 22.15
N LEU A 42 2.55 -32.74 23.25
CA LEU A 42 1.60 -33.85 23.34
C LEU A 42 2.00 -35.05 22.50
N MET A 43 3.26 -35.44 22.59
CA MET A 43 3.73 -36.66 21.94
C MET A 43 3.23 -37.89 22.67
N ILE A 44 2.94 -38.97 21.94
CA ILE A 44 2.64 -40.26 22.57
C ILE A 44 3.86 -40.75 23.35
N PRO A 45 3.73 -41.15 24.65
CA PRO A 45 2.49 -41.41 25.43
C PRO A 45 2.03 -40.26 26.37
N LEU A 46 2.65 -39.09 26.34
CA LEU A 46 2.51 -38.00 27.31
C LEU A 46 1.35 -37.02 27.01
N TYR A 47 0.44 -37.37 26.10
CA TYR A 47 -0.67 -36.51 25.63
C TYR A 47 -1.92 -36.52 26.52
N THR A 48 -2.02 -37.46 27.48
CA THR A 48 -3.28 -37.81 28.17
C THR A 48 -3.92 -36.66 28.95
N TRP A 49 -3.13 -35.72 29.46
CA TRP A 49 -3.63 -34.58 30.22
C TRP A 49 -4.42 -33.57 29.37
N LEU A 50 -4.15 -33.48 28.06
CA LEU A 50 -4.74 -32.45 27.21
C LEU A 50 -6.24 -32.65 26.97
N PRO A 51 -6.71 -33.82 26.47
CA PRO A 51 -8.13 -34.00 26.20
C PRO A 51 -8.99 -33.80 27.44
N ASP A 52 -8.50 -34.17 28.62
CA ASP A 52 -9.21 -33.96 29.88
C ASP A 52 -9.26 -32.48 30.25
N THR A 53 -8.14 -31.76 30.14
CA THR A 53 -8.07 -30.31 30.41
C THR A 53 -9.02 -29.53 29.50
N HIS A 54 -9.04 -29.81 28.19
CA HIS A 54 -9.96 -29.15 27.26
C HIS A 54 -11.42 -29.54 27.47
N GLY A 55 -11.68 -30.74 27.98
CA GLY A 55 -13.03 -31.19 28.30
C GLY A 55 -13.69 -30.36 29.41
N GLU A 56 -12.89 -29.89 30.37
CA GLU A 56 -13.38 -29.21 31.59
C GLU A 56 -13.15 -27.70 31.58
N ALA A 57 -12.12 -27.21 30.90
CA ALA A 57 -11.76 -25.80 30.94
C ALA A 57 -12.73 -24.87 30.19
N HIS A 58 -12.75 -23.61 30.64
CA HIS A 58 -13.46 -22.52 29.99
C HIS A 58 -12.88 -22.24 28.59
N TYR A 59 -13.72 -21.83 27.64
CA TYR A 59 -13.33 -21.74 26.23
C TYR A 59 -12.26 -20.70 25.93
N SER A 60 -12.21 -19.60 26.71
CA SER A 60 -11.12 -18.60 26.63
C SER A 60 -9.77 -19.21 26.99
N THR A 61 -9.73 -20.05 28.02
CA THR A 61 -8.53 -20.79 28.44
C THR A 61 -8.15 -21.83 27.38
N CYS A 62 -9.13 -22.55 26.82
CA CYS A 62 -8.89 -23.49 25.72
C CYS A 62 -8.33 -22.79 24.47
N MET A 63 -8.78 -21.58 24.16
CA MET A 63 -8.31 -20.79 23.03
C MET A 63 -6.83 -20.42 23.18
N LEU A 64 -6.40 -19.95 24.36
CA LEU A 64 -5.00 -19.61 24.63
C LEU A 64 -4.12 -20.87 24.68
N LEU A 65 -4.62 -21.93 25.31
CA LEU A 65 -3.93 -23.21 25.41
C LEU A 65 -3.66 -23.80 24.02
N ALA A 66 -4.69 -23.92 23.18
CA ALA A 66 -4.56 -24.48 21.84
C ALA A 66 -3.84 -23.56 20.86
N GLY A 67 -4.08 -22.24 20.95
CA GLY A 67 -3.53 -21.28 20.00
C GLY A 67 -2.04 -21.02 20.16
N ILE A 68 -1.56 -20.95 21.40
CA ILE A 68 -0.19 -20.50 21.68
C ILE A 68 0.58 -21.55 22.48
N LEU A 69 0.01 -22.04 23.57
CA LEU A 69 0.78 -22.74 24.60
C LEU A 69 1.27 -24.13 24.15
N LEU A 70 0.48 -24.85 23.35
CA LEU A 70 0.88 -26.14 22.77
C LEU A 70 1.96 -25.99 21.70
N ASN A 71 1.82 -24.94 20.88
CA ASN A 71 2.70 -24.62 19.77
C ASN A 71 4.13 -24.24 20.21
N MET A 72 4.27 -23.63 21.39
CA MET A 72 5.58 -23.37 22.00
C MET A 72 6.39 -24.64 22.27
N GLY A 73 5.75 -25.78 22.52
CA GLY A 73 6.46 -27.06 22.70
C GLY A 73 7.14 -27.52 21.43
N ALA A 74 6.44 -27.44 20.30
CA ALA A 74 7.00 -27.75 18.99
C ALA A 74 8.11 -26.77 18.57
N TYR A 75 7.93 -25.48 18.88
CA TYR A 75 8.98 -24.48 18.67
C TYR A 75 10.25 -24.79 19.50
N GLY A 76 10.09 -25.22 20.76
CA GLY A 76 11.21 -25.69 21.58
C GLY A 76 11.94 -26.92 21.03
N LEU A 77 11.22 -27.85 20.38
CA LEU A 77 11.84 -28.95 19.65
C LEU A 77 12.70 -28.47 18.48
N ILE A 78 12.26 -27.46 17.74
CA ILE A 78 13.03 -26.88 16.64
C ILE A 78 14.27 -26.15 17.20
N GLN A 79 14.06 -25.19 18.09
CA GLN A 79 15.11 -24.29 18.58
C GLN A 79 16.18 -24.98 19.44
N ILE A 80 15.80 -25.98 20.24
CA ILE A 80 16.72 -26.63 21.19
C ILE A 80 17.13 -28.03 20.72
N ASN A 81 16.18 -28.90 20.34
CA ASN A 81 16.56 -30.26 19.96
C ASN A 81 17.18 -30.33 18.57
N MET A 82 16.65 -29.59 17.59
CA MET A 82 17.16 -29.62 16.23
C MET A 82 18.34 -28.68 16.00
N GLU A 83 18.26 -27.41 16.42
CA GLU A 83 19.31 -26.41 16.15
C GLU A 83 20.50 -26.52 17.11
N LEU A 84 20.27 -26.68 18.42
CA LEU A 84 21.34 -26.74 19.43
C LEU A 84 21.99 -28.15 19.54
N LEU A 85 21.22 -29.22 19.31
CA LEU A 85 21.65 -30.63 19.46
C LEU A 85 21.59 -31.37 18.11
N ALA A 86 22.13 -30.75 17.06
CA ALA A 86 21.96 -31.19 15.67
C ALA A 86 22.48 -32.61 15.38
N HIS A 87 23.56 -33.06 16.04
CA HIS A 87 24.14 -34.38 15.80
C HIS A 87 23.35 -35.49 16.50
N ALA A 88 22.84 -35.23 17.71
CA ALA A 88 21.90 -36.10 18.40
C ALA A 88 20.56 -36.18 17.66
N HIS A 89 20.00 -35.04 17.24
CA HIS A 89 18.77 -34.96 16.43
C HIS A 89 18.89 -35.75 15.15
N SER A 90 20.03 -35.64 14.47
CA SER A 90 20.31 -36.41 13.28
C SER A 90 20.21 -37.93 13.53
N ARG A 91 20.75 -38.45 14.63
CA ARG A 91 20.63 -39.89 14.93
C ARG A 91 19.21 -40.30 15.35
N LEU A 92 18.50 -39.43 16.05
CA LEU A 92 17.20 -39.75 16.66
C LEU A 92 15.99 -39.41 15.77
N SER A 93 16.19 -38.68 14.68
CA SER A 93 15.17 -38.31 13.67
C SER A 93 14.27 -39.46 13.20
N PRO A 94 14.79 -40.67 12.89
CA PRO A 94 13.92 -41.78 12.48
C PRO A 94 12.94 -42.21 13.56
N TRP A 95 13.33 -42.14 14.83
CA TRP A 95 12.45 -42.45 15.97
C TRP A 95 11.35 -41.42 16.14
N LEU A 96 11.65 -40.12 15.95
CA LEU A 96 10.65 -39.06 15.96
C LEU A 96 9.59 -39.27 14.88
N VAL A 97 10.00 -39.63 13.66
CA VAL A 97 9.08 -39.91 12.56
C VAL A 97 8.17 -41.11 12.87
N ILE A 98 8.70 -42.18 13.46
CA ILE A 98 7.90 -43.34 13.89
C ILE A 98 6.85 -42.92 14.94
N VAL A 99 7.25 -42.13 15.94
CA VAL A 99 6.33 -41.62 16.96
C VAL A 99 5.24 -40.75 16.34
N GLY A 100 5.61 -39.84 15.42
CA GLY A 100 4.66 -38.98 14.72
C GLY A 100 3.63 -39.77 13.90
N ILE A 101 4.05 -40.85 13.23
CA ILE A 101 3.16 -41.72 12.44
C ILE A 101 2.15 -42.44 13.33
N ILE A 102 2.63 -43.06 14.41
CA ILE A 102 1.78 -43.72 15.38
C ILE A 102 0.78 -42.71 15.96
N GLN A 103 1.25 -41.50 16.26
CA GLN A 103 0.45 -40.41 16.78
C GLN A 103 -0.67 -39.97 15.85
N ILE A 104 -0.41 -39.80 14.55
CA ILE A 104 -1.43 -39.40 13.58
C ILE A 104 -2.57 -40.41 13.54
N ILE A 105 -2.26 -41.70 13.35
CA ILE A 105 -3.28 -42.76 13.24
C ILE A 105 -4.03 -42.91 14.55
N TYR A 106 -3.29 -43.06 15.66
CA TYR A 106 -3.89 -43.31 16.97
C TYR A 106 -4.81 -42.17 17.40
N ALA A 107 -4.37 -40.92 17.26
CA ALA A 107 -5.15 -39.75 17.64
C ALA A 107 -6.37 -39.56 16.72
N ALA A 108 -6.23 -39.82 15.42
CA ALA A 108 -7.36 -39.73 14.48
C ALA A 108 -8.42 -40.81 14.72
N SER A 109 -8.01 -42.07 14.98
CA SER A 109 -8.94 -43.15 15.32
C SER A 109 -9.63 -42.93 16.67
N THR A 110 -8.90 -42.45 17.68
CA THR A 110 -9.47 -42.18 19.00
C THR A 110 -10.40 -40.95 18.99
N SER A 111 -10.09 -39.91 18.21
CA SER A 111 -10.97 -38.76 17.99
C SER A 111 -12.36 -39.17 17.50
N LEU A 112 -12.43 -40.10 16.53
CA LEU A 112 -13.69 -40.59 15.98
C LEU A 112 -14.58 -41.30 17.03
N GLY A 113 -13.97 -41.95 18.02
CA GLY A 113 -14.67 -42.64 19.10
C GLY A 113 -15.14 -41.74 20.25
N GLN A 114 -14.75 -40.46 20.29
CA GLN A 114 -15.11 -39.56 21.38
C GLN A 114 -16.54 -39.01 21.25
N ARG A 115 -17.29 -39.08 22.34
CA ARG A 115 -18.66 -38.51 22.45
C ARG A 115 -18.68 -37.04 22.86
N ASN A 116 -17.63 -36.56 23.53
CA ASN A 116 -17.53 -35.17 23.99
C ASN A 116 -16.93 -34.28 22.88
N LEU A 117 -17.60 -33.18 22.54
CA LEU A 117 -17.21 -32.26 21.47
C LEU A 117 -15.80 -31.69 21.67
N LYS A 118 -15.52 -31.13 22.86
CA LYS A 118 -14.22 -30.52 23.16
C LYS A 118 -13.11 -31.56 23.17
N LYS A 119 -13.37 -32.77 23.69
CA LYS A 119 -12.38 -33.87 23.65
C LYS A 119 -12.09 -34.32 22.21
N ARG A 120 -13.09 -34.38 21.34
CA ARG A 120 -12.92 -34.72 19.92
C ARG A 120 -12.00 -33.74 19.18
N ILE A 121 -12.15 -32.44 19.44
CA ILE A 121 -11.27 -31.38 18.90
C ILE A 121 -9.86 -31.42 19.55
N ALA A 122 -9.76 -31.83 20.82
CA ALA A 122 -8.46 -32.02 21.44
C ALA A 122 -7.67 -33.17 20.80
N TYR A 123 -8.31 -34.30 20.52
CA TYR A 123 -7.67 -35.42 19.83
C TYR A 123 -7.32 -35.09 18.36
N SER A 124 -8.08 -34.23 17.68
CA SER A 124 -7.67 -33.73 16.36
C SER A 124 -6.39 -32.91 16.43
N SER A 125 -6.23 -32.09 17.48
CA SER A 125 -5.00 -31.31 17.73
C SER A 125 -3.79 -32.21 17.98
N VAL A 126 -3.96 -33.30 18.74
CA VAL A 126 -2.91 -34.32 18.95
C VAL A 126 -2.51 -34.99 17.62
N SER A 127 -3.46 -35.21 16.70
CA SER A 127 -3.18 -35.75 15.37
C SER A 127 -2.36 -34.77 14.51
N HIS A 128 -2.75 -33.48 14.47
CA HIS A 128 -2.02 -32.44 13.73
C HIS A 128 -0.60 -32.18 14.28
N MET A 129 -0.37 -32.35 15.59
CA MET A 129 0.97 -32.32 16.18
C MET A 129 1.88 -33.44 15.65
N GLY A 130 1.31 -34.59 15.28
CA GLY A 130 2.05 -35.67 14.63
C GLY A 130 2.69 -35.25 13.31
N PHE A 131 2.02 -34.38 12.52
CA PHE A 131 2.59 -33.83 11.28
C PHE A 131 3.77 -32.90 11.56
N ILE A 132 3.73 -32.11 12.63
CA ILE A 132 4.85 -31.24 13.04
C ILE A 132 6.09 -32.07 13.37
N ILE A 133 5.92 -33.14 14.15
CA ILE A 133 7.01 -34.03 14.55
C ILE A 133 7.66 -34.68 13.33
N ILE A 134 6.86 -35.07 12.33
CA ILE A 134 7.37 -35.65 11.08
C ILE A 134 8.08 -34.60 10.23
N GLY A 135 7.58 -33.36 10.19
CA GLY A 135 8.25 -32.23 9.54
C GLY A 135 9.63 -31.96 10.12
N ILE A 136 9.74 -31.87 11.45
CA ILE A 136 11.00 -31.70 12.19
C ILE A 136 11.93 -32.92 11.97
N GLY A 137 11.36 -34.12 11.96
CA GLY A 137 12.08 -35.37 11.71
C GLY A 137 12.55 -35.57 10.26
N SER A 138 12.04 -34.80 9.30
CA SER A 138 12.42 -34.93 7.89
C SER A 138 13.82 -34.38 7.57
N ILE A 139 14.31 -33.42 8.38
CA ILE A 139 15.58 -32.69 8.20
C ILE A 139 15.72 -32.17 6.75
N THR A 140 14.68 -31.51 6.26
CA THR A 140 14.68 -30.81 4.97
C THR A 140 14.14 -29.40 5.14
N GLY A 141 14.60 -28.46 4.31
CA GLY A 141 14.06 -27.09 4.33
C GLY A 141 12.54 -27.05 4.09
N MET A 142 12.04 -27.87 3.16
CA MET A 142 10.59 -27.97 2.90
C MET A 142 9.80 -28.54 4.10
N GLY A 143 10.31 -29.59 4.75
CA GLY A 143 9.64 -30.18 5.91
C GLY A 143 9.70 -29.30 7.16
N LEU A 144 10.79 -28.54 7.35
CA LEU A 144 10.91 -27.54 8.41
C LEU A 144 9.96 -26.35 8.18
N ASN A 145 9.92 -25.83 6.94
CA ASN A 145 8.97 -24.78 6.55
C ASN A 145 7.52 -25.23 6.74
N GLY A 146 7.22 -26.49 6.39
CA GLY A 146 5.95 -27.14 6.72
C GLY A 146 5.69 -27.19 8.22
N ALA A 147 6.63 -27.65 9.04
CA ALA A 147 6.47 -27.69 10.50
C ALA A 147 6.19 -26.31 11.10
N ILE A 148 6.93 -25.27 10.70
CA ILE A 148 6.74 -23.89 11.16
C ILE A 148 5.36 -23.36 10.76
N LEU A 149 4.98 -23.54 9.50
CA LEU A 149 3.64 -23.16 9.05
C LEU A 149 2.55 -23.94 9.77
N GLN A 150 2.78 -25.18 10.18
CA GLN A 150 1.79 -26.00 10.91
C GLN A 150 1.59 -25.49 12.33
N ILE A 151 2.67 -25.11 13.00
CA ILE A 151 2.61 -24.48 14.33
C ILE A 151 1.73 -23.24 14.28
N LEU A 152 1.88 -22.40 13.25
CA LEU A 152 1.08 -21.18 13.09
C LEU A 152 -0.37 -21.47 12.66
N SER A 153 -0.54 -22.26 11.59
CA SER A 153 -1.84 -22.61 11.00
C SER A 153 -2.73 -23.34 12.01
N HIS A 154 -2.19 -24.37 12.66
CA HIS A 154 -2.91 -25.13 13.68
C HIS A 154 -3.25 -24.27 14.90
N GLY A 155 -2.37 -23.34 15.32
CA GLY A 155 -2.67 -22.39 16.39
C GLY A 155 -3.90 -21.54 16.09
N LEU A 156 -3.98 -20.98 14.89
CA LEU A 156 -5.13 -20.15 14.48
C LEU A 156 -6.42 -20.98 14.37
N ILE A 157 -6.35 -22.12 13.69
CA ILE A 157 -7.50 -23.01 13.48
C ILE A 157 -7.97 -23.61 14.81
N GLY A 158 -7.05 -24.08 15.65
CA GLY A 158 -7.33 -24.65 16.97
C GLY A 158 -7.98 -23.63 17.91
N ALA A 159 -7.44 -22.41 17.98
CA ALA A 159 -8.03 -21.32 18.74
C ALA A 159 -9.49 -21.05 18.32
N ALA A 160 -9.75 -20.96 17.02
CA ALA A 160 -11.08 -20.74 16.48
C ALA A 160 -12.04 -21.91 16.77
N LEU A 161 -11.62 -23.16 16.55
CA LEU A 161 -12.45 -24.35 16.79
C LEU A 161 -12.80 -24.53 18.28
N PHE A 162 -11.85 -24.30 19.19
CA PHE A 162 -12.14 -24.37 20.63
C PHE A 162 -13.01 -23.21 21.13
N PHE A 163 -12.84 -22.02 20.57
CA PHE A 163 -13.73 -20.89 20.85
C PHE A 163 -15.16 -21.20 20.39
N LEU A 164 -15.33 -21.69 19.17
CA LEU A 164 -16.61 -22.05 18.58
C LEU A 164 -17.30 -23.21 19.29
N ALA A 165 -16.56 -24.27 19.64
CA ALA A 165 -17.09 -25.36 20.46
C ALA A 165 -17.50 -24.88 21.85
N GLY A 166 -16.72 -23.98 22.43
CA GLY A 166 -16.98 -23.35 23.72
C GLY A 166 -18.27 -22.56 23.79
N THR A 167 -18.46 -21.61 22.86
CA THR A 167 -19.66 -20.77 22.78
C THR A 167 -20.89 -21.60 22.42
N SER A 168 -20.72 -22.66 21.62
CA SER A 168 -21.78 -23.63 21.33
C SER A 168 -22.22 -24.40 22.58
N CYS A 169 -21.27 -24.97 23.35
CA CYS A 169 -21.57 -25.70 24.58
C CYS A 169 -22.19 -24.79 25.65
N ASP A 170 -21.73 -23.55 25.80
CA ASP A 170 -22.23 -22.63 26.82
C ASP A 170 -23.70 -22.22 26.56
N ARG A 171 -24.04 -22.01 25.28
CA ARG A 171 -25.42 -21.70 24.86
C ARG A 171 -26.36 -22.88 25.00
N MET A 172 -25.90 -24.07 24.63
CA MET A 172 -26.73 -25.27 24.65
C MET A 172 -26.80 -25.91 26.04
N ARG A 173 -25.83 -25.64 26.93
CA ARG A 173 -25.62 -26.34 28.21
C ARG A 173 -25.37 -27.85 28.07
N PHE A 174 -25.14 -28.34 26.85
CA PHE A 174 -24.76 -29.72 26.55
C PHE A 174 -23.31 -29.80 26.08
N VAL A 175 -22.67 -30.94 26.32
CA VAL A 175 -21.27 -31.20 25.95
C VAL A 175 -21.13 -32.45 25.07
N TYR A 176 -22.14 -33.32 25.05
CA TYR A 176 -22.16 -34.55 24.28
C TYR A 176 -22.73 -34.35 22.87
N LEU A 177 -22.07 -34.92 21.87
CA LEU A 177 -22.42 -34.78 20.45
C LEU A 177 -23.79 -35.37 20.09
N GLU A 178 -24.23 -36.42 20.80
CA GLU A 178 -25.52 -37.08 20.57
C GLU A 178 -26.71 -36.17 20.90
N GLU A 179 -26.50 -35.16 21.75
CA GLU A 179 -27.54 -34.24 22.22
C GLU A 179 -27.59 -32.94 21.39
N MET A 180 -26.61 -32.68 20.53
CA MET A 180 -26.41 -31.40 19.82
C MET A 180 -27.07 -31.33 18.44
N GLY A 181 -27.96 -32.25 18.05
CA GLY A 181 -28.49 -32.30 16.69
C GLY A 181 -29.36 -31.09 16.27
N GLY A 182 -29.23 -30.65 15.01
CA GLY A 182 -30.15 -29.71 14.36
C GLY A 182 -29.87 -28.22 14.56
N ILE A 183 -28.63 -27.83 14.90
CA ILE A 183 -28.27 -26.43 15.24
C ILE A 183 -28.19 -25.49 14.03
N SER A 184 -28.01 -26.01 12.82
CA SER A 184 -27.74 -25.21 11.61
C SER A 184 -28.78 -24.12 11.34
N ILE A 185 -30.07 -24.42 11.57
CA ILE A 185 -31.18 -23.48 11.35
C ILE A 185 -31.25 -22.42 12.46
N ARG A 186 -30.91 -22.76 13.71
CA ARG A 186 -31.01 -21.85 14.86
C ARG A 186 -29.83 -20.89 14.97
N MET A 187 -28.63 -21.30 14.52
CA MET A 187 -27.40 -20.52 14.66
C MET A 187 -26.59 -20.45 13.35
N PRO A 188 -27.14 -19.86 12.26
CA PRO A 188 -26.53 -19.91 10.94
C PRO A 188 -25.14 -19.26 10.88
N LYS A 189 -24.91 -18.16 11.61
CA LYS A 189 -23.61 -17.47 11.64
C LYS A 189 -22.51 -18.28 12.32
N LEU A 190 -22.85 -18.95 13.43
CA LEU A 190 -21.89 -19.82 14.12
C LEU A 190 -21.63 -21.07 13.29
N PHE A 191 -22.67 -21.62 12.66
CA PHE A 191 -22.58 -22.75 11.75
C PHE A 191 -21.62 -22.50 10.58
N THR A 192 -21.72 -21.34 9.90
CA THR A 192 -20.83 -21.02 8.78
C THR A 192 -19.38 -20.89 9.22
N MET A 193 -19.11 -20.20 10.34
CA MET A 193 -17.76 -20.08 10.88
C MET A 193 -17.19 -21.43 11.34
N PHE A 194 -17.96 -22.22 12.09
CA PHE A 194 -17.57 -23.56 12.55
C PHE A 194 -17.25 -24.49 11.37
N SER A 195 -18.08 -24.48 10.34
CA SER A 195 -17.84 -25.25 9.12
C SER A 195 -16.58 -24.77 8.39
N SER A 196 -16.37 -23.46 8.26
CA SER A 196 -15.21 -22.89 7.57
C SER A 196 -13.86 -23.25 8.23
N PHE A 197 -13.76 -23.14 9.55
CA PHE A 197 -12.55 -23.52 10.29
C PHE A 197 -12.35 -25.04 10.35
N SER A 198 -13.43 -25.81 10.35
CA SER A 198 -13.34 -27.27 10.21
C SER A 198 -12.84 -27.67 8.83
N MET A 199 -13.25 -26.96 7.76
CA MET A 199 -12.72 -27.13 6.41
C MET A 199 -11.23 -26.74 6.31
N ALA A 200 -10.81 -25.70 7.03
CA ALA A 200 -9.40 -25.35 7.13
C ALA A 200 -8.58 -26.44 7.85
N SER A 201 -9.12 -27.03 8.93
CA SER A 201 -8.47 -28.11 9.68
C SER A 201 -8.36 -29.42 8.90
N LEU A 202 -9.30 -29.73 8.01
CA LEU A 202 -9.24 -30.93 7.17
C LEU A 202 -8.44 -30.77 5.87
N ALA A 203 -7.67 -29.69 5.76
CA ALA A 203 -6.78 -29.42 4.62
C ALA A 203 -7.53 -29.26 3.27
N LEU A 204 -8.60 -28.46 3.24
CA LEU A 204 -9.22 -28.05 1.98
C LEU A 204 -8.23 -27.21 1.13
N PRO A 205 -8.04 -27.50 -0.16
CA PRO A 205 -7.22 -26.68 -1.04
C PRO A 205 -7.62 -25.20 -1.00
N GLY A 206 -6.63 -24.31 -0.87
CA GLY A 206 -6.83 -22.86 -0.70
C GLY A 206 -6.88 -22.39 0.76
N MET A 207 -6.90 -23.30 1.74
CA MET A 207 -6.76 -22.98 3.17
C MET A 207 -5.35 -23.33 3.66
N SER A 208 -4.91 -22.67 4.73
CA SER A 208 -3.58 -22.88 5.33
C SER A 208 -3.29 -24.35 5.66
N GLY A 209 -4.23 -25.10 6.25
CA GLY A 209 -4.03 -26.51 6.61
C GLY A 209 -3.54 -27.39 5.45
N PHE A 210 -4.00 -27.14 4.21
CA PHE A 210 -3.57 -27.90 3.03
C PHE A 210 -2.11 -27.66 2.67
N VAL A 211 -1.71 -26.39 2.58
CA VAL A 211 -0.35 -26.00 2.19
C VAL A 211 0.66 -26.62 3.14
N VAL A 212 0.32 -26.66 4.42
CA VAL A 212 1.22 -27.17 5.43
C VAL A 212 1.39 -28.68 5.37
N GLU A 213 0.29 -29.43 5.37
CA GLU A 213 0.35 -30.89 5.33
C GLU A 213 1.03 -31.35 4.04
N PHE A 214 0.81 -30.62 2.93
CA PHE A 214 1.52 -30.80 1.67
C PHE A 214 3.04 -30.58 1.79
N LEU A 215 3.49 -29.49 2.42
CA LEU A 215 4.93 -29.21 2.61
C LEU A 215 5.62 -30.25 3.48
N VAL A 216 4.98 -30.71 4.56
CA VAL A 216 5.50 -31.81 5.40
C VAL A 216 5.60 -33.11 4.59
N PHE A 217 4.58 -33.40 3.77
CA PHE A 217 4.57 -34.58 2.89
C PHE A 217 5.70 -34.53 1.86
N PHE A 218 5.94 -33.37 1.22
CA PHE A 218 7.07 -33.19 0.31
C PHE A 218 8.43 -33.21 1.03
N GLY A 219 8.49 -32.72 2.27
CA GLY A 219 9.70 -32.76 3.09
C GLY A 219 10.21 -34.19 3.33
N ILE A 220 9.32 -35.12 3.68
CA ILE A 220 9.73 -36.53 3.86
C ILE A 220 10.05 -37.22 2.52
N ILE A 221 9.37 -36.84 1.43
CA ILE A 221 9.64 -37.34 0.06
C ILE A 221 10.96 -36.81 -0.50
N THR A 222 11.46 -35.68 -0.04
CA THR A 222 12.72 -35.12 -0.53
C THR A 222 13.90 -35.39 0.37
N SER A 223 13.67 -35.90 1.59
CA SER A 223 14.74 -36.21 2.54
C SER A 223 15.73 -37.26 2.00
N PRO A 224 17.04 -36.95 1.96
CA PRO A 224 18.08 -37.89 1.54
C PRO A 224 18.43 -38.92 2.62
N LYS A 225 17.93 -38.74 3.85
CA LYS A 225 18.31 -39.55 5.02
C LYS A 225 17.62 -40.91 5.09
N TYR A 226 16.42 -41.02 4.52
CA TYR A 226 15.59 -42.22 4.60
C TYR A 226 15.77 -43.08 3.35
N PHE A 227 15.96 -44.38 3.55
CA PHE A 227 15.98 -45.35 2.45
C PHE A 227 14.60 -45.42 1.75
N PHE A 228 14.62 -45.85 0.48
CA PHE A 228 13.43 -45.87 -0.39
C PHE A 228 12.22 -46.62 0.22
N MET A 229 12.44 -47.79 0.83
CA MET A 229 11.34 -48.59 1.39
C MET A 229 10.67 -47.99 2.64
N PRO A 230 11.41 -47.61 3.70
CA PRO A 230 10.84 -46.90 4.85
C PRO A 230 10.10 -45.61 4.45
N LYS A 231 10.65 -44.86 3.50
CA LYS A 231 10.06 -43.62 2.98
C LYS A 231 8.68 -43.84 2.36
N MET A 232 8.53 -44.87 1.52
CA MET A 232 7.24 -45.25 0.93
C MET A 232 6.21 -45.69 1.98
N LEU A 233 6.66 -46.39 3.02
CA LEU A 233 5.79 -46.81 4.12
C LEU A 233 5.31 -45.59 4.93
N ILE A 234 6.22 -44.67 5.26
CA ILE A 234 5.91 -43.44 6.00
C ILE A 234 4.89 -42.59 5.23
N THR A 235 5.10 -42.35 3.94
CA THR A 235 4.17 -41.55 3.12
C THR A 235 2.82 -42.23 2.93
N PHE A 236 2.78 -43.56 2.77
CA PHE A 236 1.53 -44.30 2.68
C PHE A 236 0.70 -44.14 3.95
N VAL A 237 1.34 -44.24 5.11
CA VAL A 237 0.65 -44.10 6.40
C VAL A 237 0.22 -42.65 6.66
N MET A 238 1.03 -41.67 6.27
CA MET A 238 0.64 -40.25 6.28
C MET A 238 -0.61 -39.99 5.45
N ALA A 239 -0.69 -40.58 4.26
CA ALA A 239 -1.86 -40.46 3.39
C ALA A 239 -3.12 -41.06 4.04
N ILE A 240 -3.01 -42.17 4.78
CA ILE A 240 -4.12 -42.72 5.57
C ILE A 240 -4.54 -41.72 6.66
N GLY A 241 -3.57 -41.11 7.36
CA GLY A 241 -3.83 -40.07 8.35
C GLY A 241 -4.60 -38.87 7.77
N MET A 242 -4.18 -38.39 6.61
CA MET A 242 -4.85 -37.31 5.86
C MET A 242 -6.30 -37.65 5.54
N ILE A 243 -6.60 -38.92 5.20
CA ILE A 243 -7.97 -39.38 4.90
C ILE A 243 -8.82 -39.47 6.18
N LEU A 244 -8.23 -39.88 7.30
CA LEU A 244 -8.94 -39.98 8.58
C LEU A 244 -9.38 -38.61 9.11
N THR A 245 -8.63 -37.54 8.82
CA THR A 245 -8.93 -36.16 9.24
C THR A 245 -10.32 -35.66 8.79
N PRO A 246 -10.66 -35.67 7.47
CA PRO A 246 -12.02 -35.37 7.02
C PRO A 246 -13.08 -36.29 7.62
N ILE A 247 -12.79 -37.60 7.79
CA ILE A 247 -13.79 -38.56 8.29
C ILE A 247 -14.25 -38.17 9.70
N TYR A 248 -13.35 -37.87 10.63
CA TYR A 248 -13.77 -37.51 11.99
C TYR A 248 -14.32 -36.08 12.09
N LEU A 249 -13.81 -35.10 11.33
CA LEU A 249 -14.32 -33.72 11.36
C LEU A 249 -15.68 -33.57 10.67
N LEU A 250 -15.87 -34.12 9.48
CA LEU A 250 -17.16 -34.08 8.77
C LEU A 250 -18.23 -34.90 9.51
N SER A 251 -17.86 -36.04 10.11
CA SER A 251 -18.76 -36.82 10.96
C SER A 251 -19.23 -36.00 12.17
N MET A 252 -18.34 -35.20 12.77
CA MET A 252 -18.67 -34.29 13.87
C MET A 252 -19.61 -33.17 13.41
N LEU A 253 -19.30 -32.49 12.30
CA LEU A 253 -20.18 -31.46 11.72
C LEU A 253 -21.57 -32.01 11.39
N ARG A 254 -21.64 -33.23 10.82
CA ARG A 254 -22.91 -33.89 10.51
C ARG A 254 -23.76 -34.12 11.76
N GLN A 255 -23.16 -34.60 12.86
CA GLN A 255 -23.88 -34.86 14.11
C GLN A 255 -24.41 -33.58 14.75
N ILE A 256 -23.61 -32.52 14.79
CA ILE A 256 -23.96 -31.22 15.39
C ILE A 256 -25.01 -30.48 14.53
N PHE A 257 -24.78 -30.37 13.23
CA PHE A 257 -25.57 -29.45 12.40
C PHE A 257 -26.72 -30.11 11.66
N TYR A 258 -26.60 -31.40 11.33
CA TYR A 258 -27.55 -32.15 10.51
C TYR A 258 -28.17 -33.37 11.23
N GLY A 259 -27.86 -33.55 12.53
CA GLY A 259 -28.49 -34.57 13.37
C GLY A 259 -29.96 -34.30 13.66
N TYR A 260 -30.67 -35.32 14.15
CA TYR A 260 -32.07 -35.19 14.56
C TYR A 260 -32.20 -34.20 15.73
N ASN A 261 -33.11 -33.25 15.59
CA ASN A 261 -33.34 -32.23 16.60
C ASN A 261 -34.12 -32.84 17.78
N LEU A 262 -33.48 -32.96 18.94
CA LEU A 262 -34.07 -33.50 20.16
C LEU A 262 -34.76 -32.42 21.02
N PHE A 263 -34.76 -31.14 20.59
CA PHE A 263 -35.19 -30.00 21.42
C PHE A 263 -36.44 -29.25 20.93
N ASN A 264 -37.42 -29.11 21.83
CA ASN A 264 -38.49 -28.09 21.82
C ASN A 264 -38.27 -27.12 23.01
N ILE A 265 -37.62 -25.97 22.79
CA ILE A 265 -37.52 -24.87 23.76
C ILE A 265 -38.02 -23.58 23.08
N PRO A 266 -38.79 -22.68 23.76
CA PRO A 266 -39.62 -21.69 23.08
C PRO A 266 -38.98 -20.31 22.80
N ASN A 267 -37.73 -20.03 23.18
CA ASN A 267 -37.13 -18.69 23.03
C ASN A 267 -36.02 -18.62 21.97
N SER A 268 -36.20 -17.76 20.97
CA SER A 268 -35.28 -17.50 19.85
C SER A 268 -34.10 -16.57 20.17
N ASP A 269 -34.22 -15.73 21.20
CA ASP A 269 -33.25 -14.65 21.45
C ASP A 269 -31.91 -15.13 22.03
N PHE A 270 -31.88 -16.34 22.61
CA PHE A 270 -30.68 -16.91 23.24
C PHE A 270 -29.63 -17.40 22.23
N PHE A 271 -30.00 -17.54 20.95
CA PHE A 271 -29.17 -18.16 19.91
C PHE A 271 -28.46 -17.16 18.98
N TYR A 272 -28.67 -15.86 19.15
CA TYR A 272 -27.97 -14.84 18.36
C TYR A 272 -26.49 -14.75 18.79
N SER A 273 -25.59 -14.85 17.82
CA SER A 273 -24.16 -14.61 18.05
C SER A 273 -23.91 -13.12 18.28
N GLY A 274 -23.34 -12.77 19.44
CA GLY A 274 -22.99 -11.40 19.77
C GLY A 274 -21.90 -10.84 18.83
N PRO A 275 -21.86 -9.52 18.60
CA PRO A 275 -20.90 -8.89 17.69
C PRO A 275 -19.43 -9.14 18.07
N GLN A 276 -19.14 -9.32 19.37
CA GLN A 276 -17.78 -9.62 19.87
C GLN A 276 -17.26 -10.99 19.41
N GLU A 277 -18.11 -12.03 19.39
CA GLU A 277 -17.69 -13.37 18.97
C GLU A 277 -17.42 -13.43 17.47
N LEU A 278 -18.28 -12.77 16.70
CA LEU A 278 -18.13 -12.67 15.26
C LEU A 278 -16.87 -11.87 14.90
N PHE A 279 -16.58 -10.79 15.64
CA PHE A 279 -15.36 -10.02 15.47
C PHE A 279 -14.10 -10.87 15.68
N VAL A 280 -14.01 -11.63 16.77
CA VAL A 280 -12.85 -12.49 17.05
C VAL A 280 -12.63 -13.50 15.91
N LEU A 281 -13.69 -14.14 15.43
CA LEU A 281 -13.61 -15.12 14.35
C LEU A 281 -13.27 -14.51 13.00
N ILE A 282 -13.82 -13.33 12.69
CA ILE A 282 -13.47 -12.55 11.50
C ILE A 282 -12.02 -12.06 11.57
N CYS A 283 -11.43 -11.83 12.74
CA CYS A 283 -10.02 -11.49 12.84
C CYS A 283 -9.10 -12.68 12.56
N ILE A 284 -9.49 -13.90 12.95
CA ILE A 284 -8.68 -15.12 12.79
C ILE A 284 -8.80 -15.70 11.36
N PHE A 285 -9.92 -15.50 10.68
CA PHE A 285 -10.20 -16.13 9.39
C PHE A 285 -9.33 -15.62 8.21
N PRO A 286 -9.08 -14.31 8.02
CA PRO A 286 -8.25 -13.81 6.93
C PRO A 286 -6.80 -14.30 6.99
N PRO A 287 -6.12 -14.36 8.15
CA PRO A 287 -4.79 -15.00 8.25
C PRO A 287 -4.79 -16.47 7.79
N VAL A 288 -5.82 -17.25 8.13
CA VAL A 288 -5.95 -18.67 7.73
C VAL A 288 -6.08 -18.84 6.22
N ILE A 289 -6.79 -17.92 5.55
CA ILE A 289 -6.90 -17.86 4.09
C ILE A 289 -5.61 -17.33 3.45
N GLY A 290 -5.06 -16.24 4.00
CA GLY A 290 -3.87 -15.57 3.50
C GLY A 290 -2.66 -16.50 3.45
N ILE A 291 -2.43 -17.27 4.51
CA ILE A 291 -1.37 -18.30 4.54
C ILE A 291 -1.64 -19.41 3.50
N GLY A 292 -2.92 -19.74 3.24
CA GLY A 292 -3.32 -20.73 2.25
C GLY A 292 -3.05 -20.31 0.81
N PHE A 293 -3.31 -19.04 0.46
CA PHE A 293 -3.05 -18.50 -0.87
C PHE A 293 -1.59 -18.06 -1.08
N TYR A 294 -0.94 -17.58 -0.02
CA TYR A 294 0.39 -16.99 -0.10
C TYR A 294 1.26 -17.37 1.11
N PRO A 295 1.77 -18.61 1.17
CA PRO A 295 2.61 -19.10 2.27
C PRO A 295 3.97 -18.38 2.35
N ASP A 296 4.46 -17.84 1.22
CA ASP A 296 5.74 -17.14 1.13
C ASP A 296 5.78 -15.88 2.01
N PHE A 297 4.65 -15.26 2.35
CA PHE A 297 4.59 -14.15 3.29
C PHE A 297 5.14 -14.50 4.69
N VAL A 298 4.85 -15.71 5.17
CA VAL A 298 5.36 -16.17 6.48
C VAL A 298 6.77 -16.72 6.35
N LEU A 299 7.06 -17.41 5.24
CA LEU A 299 8.38 -18.01 5.01
C LEU A 299 9.47 -16.96 4.70
N SER A 300 9.11 -15.81 4.12
CA SER A 300 10.04 -14.70 3.90
C SER A 300 10.43 -13.98 5.20
N LEU A 301 9.62 -14.07 6.25
CA LEU A 301 9.95 -13.56 7.59
C LEU A 301 10.99 -14.44 8.33
N SER A 302 11.30 -15.64 7.82
CA SER A 302 12.25 -16.58 8.43
C SER A 302 13.66 -16.55 7.82
N VAL A 303 14.03 -15.49 7.09
CA VAL A 303 15.37 -15.32 6.49
C VAL A 303 16.23 -14.40 7.37
N ASP A 304 17.46 -14.86 7.61
CA ASP A 304 18.62 -14.30 8.32
C ASP A 304 18.40 -12.99 9.10
N LYS A 305 18.21 -13.15 10.42
CA LYS A 305 18.43 -12.08 11.40
C LYS A 305 19.94 -11.87 11.58
N GLU A 306 20.58 -11.08 10.74
CA GLU A 306 21.70 -10.30 11.26
C GLU A 306 21.12 -9.12 12.05
N SER A 307 21.41 -9.10 13.35
CA SER A 307 20.90 -8.10 14.27
C SER A 307 21.54 -6.75 13.97
N TYR A 308 20.88 -5.87 13.21
CA TYR A 308 21.17 -4.44 13.33
C TYR A 308 20.81 -4.06 14.77
N LYS A 309 21.84 -3.88 15.59
CA LYS A 309 21.70 -3.58 17.01
C LYS A 309 21.18 -2.15 17.11
N THR A 310 19.92 -1.97 17.50
CA THR A 310 19.36 -0.66 17.79
C THR A 310 20.15 -0.05 18.95
N SER A 311 21.06 0.88 18.63
CA SER A 311 21.94 1.50 19.59
C SER A 311 22.00 3.01 19.37
N SER A 312 22.03 3.77 20.45
CA SER A 312 22.20 5.23 20.39
C SER A 312 23.67 5.64 20.14
N GLU A 313 24.59 4.68 19.97
CA GLU A 313 26.02 4.96 19.80
C GLU A 313 26.30 5.73 18.49
N GLU A 314 25.62 5.36 17.40
CA GLU A 314 25.76 6.04 16.11
C GLU A 314 25.20 7.47 16.13
N TRP A 315 24.18 7.72 16.95
CA TRP A 315 23.59 9.06 17.12
C TRP A 315 24.55 10.00 17.86
N ALA A 316 25.40 9.45 18.73
CA ALA A 316 26.45 10.19 19.42
C ALA A 316 27.67 10.49 18.51
N ARG A 317 27.73 9.89 17.31
CA ARG A 317 28.78 10.11 16.29
C ARG A 317 28.17 10.70 15.01
N PRO A 318 27.88 12.01 14.96
CA PRO A 318 27.32 12.62 13.76
C PRO A 318 28.29 12.46 12.58
N GLY A 319 27.77 12.05 11.43
CA GLY A 319 28.58 11.78 10.23
C GLY A 319 29.20 10.38 10.19
N HIS A 320 28.79 9.45 11.06
CA HIS A 320 29.26 8.04 11.05
C HIS A 320 29.11 7.36 9.68
N PHE A 321 28.13 7.78 8.88
CA PHE A 321 27.82 7.24 7.56
C PHE A 321 28.83 7.61 6.47
N SER A 322 29.69 8.60 6.69
CA SER A 322 30.71 9.03 5.72
C SER A 322 32.10 9.05 6.35
N ARG A 323 33.05 8.34 5.73
CA ARG A 323 34.44 8.25 6.23
C ARG A 323 35.16 9.61 6.24
N THR A 324 34.75 10.55 5.38
CA THR A 324 35.33 11.89 5.33
C THR A 324 34.86 12.76 6.49
N ILE A 325 33.58 12.65 6.85
CA ILE A 325 32.93 13.43 7.91
C ILE A 325 33.15 12.79 9.29
N ALA A 326 33.27 11.46 9.38
CA ALA A 326 33.46 10.74 10.63
C ALA A 326 34.72 11.15 11.43
N LYS A 327 35.69 11.84 10.81
CA LYS A 327 36.90 12.37 11.46
C LYS A 327 36.62 13.50 12.46
N GLY A 328 35.45 14.12 12.38
CA GLY A 328 35.02 15.19 13.28
C GLY A 328 35.16 16.60 12.68
N PRO A 329 34.62 17.62 13.39
CA PRO A 329 34.52 18.98 12.88
C PRO A 329 35.82 19.78 13.02
N ASP A 330 36.69 19.70 12.01
CA ASP A 330 37.88 20.57 11.95
C ASP A 330 37.56 21.99 11.44
N THR A 331 36.47 22.14 10.68
CA THR A 331 36.00 23.42 10.11
C THR A 331 34.47 23.51 10.15
N THR A 332 33.90 24.72 10.08
CA THR A 332 32.44 24.91 10.02
C THR A 332 31.82 24.31 8.75
N THR A 333 32.59 24.12 7.69
CA THR A 333 32.17 23.41 6.46
C THR A 333 31.70 21.99 6.76
N TRP A 334 32.26 21.36 7.80
CA TRP A 334 31.85 20.04 8.25
C TRP A 334 30.37 19.97 8.61
N ILE A 335 29.83 21.02 9.25
CA ILE A 335 28.41 21.08 9.64
C ILE A 335 27.52 21.08 8.39
N TRP A 336 27.91 21.83 7.35
CA TRP A 336 27.15 21.88 6.10
C TRP A 336 27.21 20.55 5.36
N ASN A 337 28.40 19.96 5.23
CA ASN A 337 28.57 18.65 4.57
C ASN A 337 27.81 17.55 5.32
N LEU A 338 27.76 17.60 6.66
CA LEU A 338 26.95 16.68 7.46
C LEU A 338 25.47 16.69 7.05
N HIS A 339 24.90 17.86 6.76
CA HIS A 339 23.49 17.98 6.37
C HIS A 339 23.27 17.69 4.88
N VAL A 340 24.20 18.11 4.01
CA VAL A 340 24.11 17.89 2.55
C VAL A 340 24.21 16.40 2.24
N ASP A 341 25.15 15.70 2.87
CA ASP A 341 25.44 14.30 2.56
C ASP A 341 24.53 13.32 3.32
N ALA A 342 23.66 13.80 4.23
CA ALA A 342 22.85 12.95 5.10
C ALA A 342 21.94 11.96 4.34
N HIS A 343 21.37 12.39 3.20
CA HIS A 343 20.48 11.57 2.36
C HIS A 343 21.14 11.15 1.03
N ASP A 344 22.43 11.41 0.85
CA ASP A 344 23.18 10.92 -0.31
C ASP A 344 23.70 9.50 -0.05
N PHE A 345 22.77 8.53 -0.01
CA PHE A 345 23.07 7.16 0.42
C PHE A 345 24.14 6.45 -0.42
N ASP A 346 24.21 6.75 -1.72
CA ASP A 346 25.22 6.20 -2.63
C ASP A 346 26.65 6.65 -2.28
N SER A 347 26.79 7.78 -1.58
CA SER A 347 28.08 8.25 -1.10
C SER A 347 28.55 7.53 0.18
N HIS A 348 27.61 6.90 0.90
CA HIS A 348 27.90 6.22 2.18
C HIS A 348 28.47 4.82 1.94
N THR A 349 27.90 4.10 0.98
CA THR A 349 28.20 2.68 0.72
C THR A 349 28.05 2.40 -0.79
N SER A 350 28.81 1.44 -1.29
CA SER A 350 28.67 0.95 -2.68
C SER A 350 27.73 -0.23 -2.79
N ASP A 351 27.21 -0.74 -1.68
CA ASP A 351 26.29 -1.88 -1.66
C ASP A 351 24.86 -1.44 -1.97
N LEU A 352 24.36 -1.87 -3.13
CA LEU A 352 23.01 -1.53 -3.61
C LEU A 352 21.92 -2.08 -2.68
N GLU A 353 22.17 -3.18 -1.98
CA GLU A 353 21.19 -3.76 -1.05
C GLU A 353 21.00 -2.86 0.18
N GLU A 354 22.10 -2.38 0.76
CA GLU A 354 22.06 -1.44 1.88
C GLU A 354 21.42 -0.10 1.47
N ILE A 355 21.73 0.42 0.28
CA ILE A 355 21.10 1.64 -0.27
C ILE A 355 19.59 1.42 -0.40
N CYS A 356 19.18 0.30 -0.98
CA CYS A 356 17.78 -0.06 -1.15
C CYS A 356 17.03 -0.10 0.19
N GLN A 357 17.63 -0.70 1.22
CA GLN A 357 17.05 -0.76 2.57
C GLN A 357 16.89 0.64 3.17
N LYS A 358 17.90 1.51 3.05
CA LYS A 358 17.84 2.90 3.53
C LYS A 358 16.77 3.70 2.81
N VAL A 359 16.68 3.60 1.49
CA VAL A 359 15.63 4.27 0.68
C VAL A 359 14.24 3.77 1.09
N PHE A 360 14.04 2.46 1.22
CA PHE A 360 12.77 1.88 1.61
C PHE A 360 12.36 2.33 3.02
N SER A 361 13.28 2.28 3.98
CA SER A 361 13.10 2.78 5.34
C SER A 361 12.71 4.27 5.36
N ALA A 362 13.41 5.10 4.57
CA ALA A 362 13.12 6.52 4.44
C ALA A 362 11.71 6.79 3.88
N HIS A 363 11.20 5.94 2.97
CA HIS A 363 9.82 6.06 2.48
C HIS A 363 8.79 5.88 3.59
N PHE A 364 8.97 4.91 4.51
CA PHE A 364 8.08 4.75 5.67
C PHE A 364 8.17 5.93 6.63
N GLY A 365 9.38 6.47 6.84
CA GLY A 365 9.59 7.71 7.58
C GLY A 365 8.79 8.87 6.98
N GLN A 366 8.88 9.07 5.66
CA GLN A 366 8.15 10.11 4.96
C GLN A 366 6.62 9.91 5.02
N LEU A 367 6.14 8.67 4.83
CA LEU A 367 4.72 8.35 4.97
C LEU A 367 4.20 8.62 6.38
N SER A 368 4.98 8.30 7.41
CA SER A 368 4.64 8.61 8.81
C SER A 368 4.45 10.12 9.01
N ILE A 369 5.35 10.94 8.46
CA ILE A 369 5.25 12.41 8.52
C ILE A 369 4.00 12.91 7.78
N ILE A 370 3.68 12.35 6.60
CA ILE A 370 2.47 12.71 5.85
C ILE A 370 1.21 12.37 6.66
N PHE A 371 1.14 11.18 7.28
CA PHE A 371 0.00 10.81 8.12
C PHE A 371 -0.10 11.65 9.40
N LEU A 372 1.03 12.05 9.97
CA LEU A 372 1.07 12.97 11.11
C LEU A 372 0.55 14.36 10.72
N TRP A 373 0.98 14.88 9.56
CA TRP A 373 0.49 16.13 9.02
C TRP A 373 -1.02 16.07 8.73
N LEU A 374 -1.50 15.00 8.09
CA LEU A 374 -2.93 14.75 7.86
C LEU A 374 -3.69 14.71 9.19
N SER A 375 -3.20 13.95 10.18
CA SER A 375 -3.79 13.91 11.52
C SER A 375 -3.93 15.31 12.11
N GLY A 376 -2.90 16.15 11.98
CA GLY A 376 -2.96 17.57 12.37
C GLY A 376 -4.06 18.36 11.65
N MET A 377 -4.21 18.20 10.34
CA MET A 377 -5.26 18.91 9.57
C MET A 377 -6.67 18.53 10.04
N TYR A 378 -6.93 17.23 10.25
CA TYR A 378 -8.23 16.76 10.78
C TYR A 378 -8.44 17.19 12.23
N PHE A 379 -7.39 17.22 13.07
CA PHE A 379 -7.48 17.67 14.46
C PHE A 379 -7.84 19.16 14.56
N HIS A 380 -7.18 19.99 13.74
CA HIS A 380 -7.48 21.41 13.66
C HIS A 380 -8.93 21.65 13.21
N GLY A 381 -9.41 20.87 12.23
CA GLY A 381 -10.82 20.83 11.84
C GLY A 381 -11.75 20.46 12.97
N ALA A 382 -11.41 19.44 13.76
CA ALA A 382 -12.27 18.95 14.83
C ALA A 382 -12.35 19.89 16.04
N ARG A 383 -11.29 20.67 16.33
CA ARG A 383 -11.17 21.38 17.61
C ARG A 383 -11.15 22.91 17.53
N PHE A 384 -10.63 23.46 16.43
CA PHE A 384 -10.34 24.90 16.31
C PHE A 384 -10.94 25.47 15.03
N SER A 385 -12.10 24.97 14.62
CA SER A 385 -12.71 25.33 13.34
C SER A 385 -14.17 25.75 13.50
N ASN A 386 -14.70 26.38 12.45
CA ASN A 386 -16.13 26.66 12.29
C ASN A 386 -16.82 25.68 11.34
N TYR A 387 -16.35 24.43 11.25
CA TYR A 387 -16.81 23.46 10.25
C TYR A 387 -18.32 23.20 10.30
N GLU A 388 -18.91 22.96 11.48
CA GLU A 388 -20.36 22.72 11.59
C GLU A 388 -21.19 23.95 11.19
N ALA A 389 -20.73 25.15 11.58
CA ALA A 389 -21.37 26.40 11.19
C ALA A 389 -21.28 26.59 9.66
N TRP A 390 -20.11 26.39 9.07
CA TRP A 390 -19.91 26.43 7.62
C TRP A 390 -20.76 25.40 6.89
N LEU A 391 -20.95 24.20 7.44
CA LEU A 391 -21.74 23.16 6.82
C LEU A 391 -23.24 23.55 6.71
N SER A 392 -23.73 24.34 7.67
CA SER A 392 -25.09 24.90 7.66
C SER A 392 -25.29 26.06 6.67
N ASP A 393 -24.27 26.91 6.47
CA ASP A 393 -24.28 27.99 5.48
C ASP A 393 -22.93 28.09 4.74
N PRO A 394 -22.71 27.24 3.71
CA PRO A 394 -21.44 27.19 2.98
C PRO A 394 -21.20 28.41 2.08
N THR A 395 -22.25 29.19 1.80
CA THR A 395 -22.22 30.28 0.83
C THR A 395 -21.73 31.59 1.42
N HIS A 396 -22.08 31.86 2.68
CA HIS A 396 -21.74 33.11 3.36
C HIS A 396 -20.64 32.94 4.41
N ILE A 397 -20.55 31.79 5.08
CA ILE A 397 -19.50 31.55 6.09
C ILE A 397 -18.19 31.19 5.39
N SER A 398 -17.10 31.80 5.84
CA SER A 398 -15.77 31.48 5.32
C SER A 398 -15.11 30.35 6.13
N PRO A 399 -14.42 29.40 5.48
CA PRO A 399 -13.80 28.28 6.18
C PRO A 399 -12.62 28.76 7.03
N SER A 400 -12.56 28.34 8.29
CA SER A 400 -11.49 28.68 9.24
C SER A 400 -11.18 27.50 10.16
N ALA A 401 -9.89 27.19 10.36
CA ALA A 401 -9.44 26.07 11.22
C ALA A 401 -8.19 26.38 12.06
N GLN A 402 -7.79 27.66 12.12
CA GLN A 402 -6.64 28.10 12.89
C GLN A 402 -7.01 29.32 13.72
N VAL A 403 -6.75 29.23 15.03
CA VAL A 403 -6.99 30.30 16.00
C VAL A 403 -5.67 30.70 16.64
N VAL A 404 -5.37 31.99 16.62
CA VAL A 404 -4.15 32.57 17.16
C VAL A 404 -4.34 32.94 18.63
N TRP A 405 -3.34 32.62 19.46
CA TRP A 405 -3.35 32.99 20.88
C TRP A 405 -3.15 34.50 21.13
N THR A 406 -3.81 35.03 22.15
CA THR A 406 -3.77 36.43 22.60
C THR A 406 -2.53 36.71 23.48
N LYS A 407 -1.35 36.88 22.87
CA LYS A 407 -0.11 37.23 23.60
C LYS A 407 0.41 38.63 23.37
N VAL A 408 0.50 39.07 22.11
CA VAL A 408 1.24 40.29 21.72
C VAL A 408 0.44 41.23 20.81
N GLY A 409 -0.89 41.13 20.79
CA GLY A 409 -1.73 41.85 19.83
C GLY A 409 -1.98 41.08 18.53
N GLN A 410 -1.44 39.86 18.41
CA GLN A 410 -1.59 39.00 17.23
C GLN A 410 -3.00 38.42 17.07
N GLU A 411 -3.88 38.56 18.06
CA GLU A 411 -5.30 38.18 17.97
C GLU A 411 -6.06 38.97 16.91
N LYS A 412 -5.50 40.09 16.42
CA LYS A 412 -6.03 40.80 15.25
C LYS A 412 -6.07 39.92 13.99
N LEU A 413 -5.28 38.84 13.94
CA LEU A 413 -5.33 37.83 12.89
C LEU A 413 -6.57 36.93 12.96
N ASN A 414 -7.24 36.85 14.12
CA ASN A 414 -8.50 36.15 14.27
C ASN A 414 -9.63 37.05 13.71
N GLY A 415 -9.74 37.09 12.39
CA GLY A 415 -10.80 37.82 11.70
C GLY A 415 -12.17 37.18 11.95
N ASP A 416 -13.22 37.98 11.85
CA ASP A 416 -14.59 37.46 11.84
C ASP A 416 -14.86 36.77 10.49
N VAL A 417 -15.06 35.46 10.54
CA VAL A 417 -15.28 34.60 9.37
C VAL A 417 -16.75 34.15 9.24
N GLY A 418 -17.63 34.67 10.11
CA GLY A 418 -19.03 34.26 10.20
C GLY A 418 -19.26 33.05 11.12
N GLY A 419 -20.52 32.72 11.38
CA GLY A 419 -20.90 31.61 12.25
C GLY A 419 -20.55 31.81 13.73
N GLY A 420 -20.35 33.06 14.18
CA GLY A 420 -19.94 33.38 15.55
C GLY A 420 -18.52 32.96 15.90
N PHE A 421 -17.67 32.69 14.89
CA PHE A 421 -16.31 32.22 15.05
C PHE A 421 -15.29 33.26 14.58
N GLN A 422 -14.19 33.39 15.31
CA GLN A 422 -13.06 34.27 14.95
C GLN A 422 -11.79 33.44 14.78
N GLY A 423 -11.15 33.57 13.62
CA GLY A 423 -9.96 32.80 13.28
C GLY A 423 -9.34 33.22 11.95
N ILE A 424 -8.33 32.47 11.54
CA ILE A 424 -7.69 32.67 10.23
C ILE A 424 -8.48 31.89 9.18
N GLN A 425 -8.93 32.58 8.15
CA GLN A 425 -9.54 31.96 6.97
C GLN A 425 -8.52 31.04 6.29
N ILE A 426 -8.90 29.77 6.11
CA ILE A 426 -8.08 28.77 5.44
C ILE A 426 -8.44 28.67 3.95
N THR A 427 -7.47 28.30 3.13
CA THR A 427 -7.61 28.18 1.68
C THR A 427 -7.11 26.83 1.16
N SER A 428 -6.97 25.86 2.05
CA SER A 428 -6.48 24.50 1.80
C SER A 428 -7.57 23.54 1.36
N HIS A 429 -8.82 24.00 1.23
CA HIS A 429 -9.95 23.23 0.69
C HIS A 429 -10.46 22.06 1.59
N PHE A 430 -9.91 21.86 2.78
CA PHE A 430 -10.32 20.73 3.64
C PHE A 430 -11.82 20.67 3.96
N PHE A 431 -12.50 21.80 4.12
CA PHE A 431 -13.95 21.82 4.42
C PHE A 431 -14.79 21.22 3.29
N GLN A 432 -14.49 21.56 2.04
CA GLN A 432 -15.22 20.99 0.90
C GLN A 432 -14.86 19.51 0.68
N ILE A 433 -13.63 19.07 1.00
CA ILE A 433 -13.25 17.63 1.01
C ILE A 433 -14.08 16.87 2.04
N TRP A 434 -14.16 17.38 3.27
CA TRP A 434 -14.88 16.73 4.36
C TRP A 434 -16.38 16.65 4.06
N ARG A 435 -16.96 17.70 3.49
CA ARG A 435 -18.35 17.69 3.02
C ARG A 435 -18.58 16.66 1.92
N ALA A 436 -17.70 16.59 0.92
CA ALA A 436 -17.79 15.59 -0.14
C ALA A 436 -17.65 14.16 0.40
N SER A 437 -16.93 13.98 1.52
CA SER A 437 -16.76 12.70 2.20
C SER A 437 -17.94 12.33 3.12
N GLY A 438 -18.98 13.18 3.22
CA GLY A 438 -20.15 12.95 4.07
C GLY A 438 -19.91 13.18 5.56
N ILE A 439 -18.88 13.96 5.93
CA ILE A 439 -18.58 14.26 7.34
C ILE A 439 -19.52 15.37 7.83
N THR A 440 -20.31 15.09 8.87
CA THR A 440 -21.34 16.01 9.39
C THR A 440 -21.04 16.58 10.77
N SER A 441 -20.10 16.01 11.52
CA SER A 441 -19.81 16.40 12.90
C SER A 441 -18.32 16.42 13.23
N GLU A 442 -17.95 17.24 14.21
CA GLU A 442 -16.57 17.31 14.73
C GLU A 442 -16.07 15.98 15.30
N LEU A 443 -16.97 15.15 15.86
CA LEU A 443 -16.62 13.84 16.42
C LEU A 443 -16.01 12.92 15.35
N GLN A 444 -16.55 12.95 14.13
CA GLN A 444 -16.05 12.13 13.02
C GLN A 444 -14.63 12.56 12.63
N LEU A 445 -14.36 13.87 12.54
CA LEU A 445 -13.02 14.42 12.29
C LEU A 445 -12.03 14.01 13.39
N TYR A 446 -12.47 14.01 14.64
CA TYR A 446 -11.66 13.57 15.78
C TYR A 446 -11.31 12.07 15.69
N CYS A 447 -12.26 11.22 15.33
CA CYS A 447 -12.01 9.80 15.10
C CYS A 447 -11.01 9.58 13.94
N THR A 448 -11.15 10.33 12.84
CA THR A 448 -10.19 10.27 11.72
C THR A 448 -8.79 10.72 12.13
N THR A 449 -8.69 11.72 13.01
CA THR A 449 -7.43 12.19 13.59
C THR A 449 -6.69 11.07 14.31
N ILE A 450 -7.38 10.35 15.21
CA ILE A 450 -6.81 9.24 15.96
C ILE A 450 -6.39 8.12 15.00
N GLY A 451 -7.25 7.79 14.02
CA GLY A 451 -6.93 6.79 13.00
C GLY A 451 -5.64 7.14 12.25
N ALA A 452 -5.51 8.37 11.74
CA ALA A 452 -4.31 8.83 11.05
C ALA A 452 -3.06 8.80 11.94
N LEU A 453 -3.19 9.12 13.24
CA LEU A 453 -2.09 9.06 14.19
C LEU A 453 -1.64 7.61 14.48
N VAL A 454 -2.58 6.68 14.58
CA VAL A 454 -2.30 5.24 14.70
C VAL A 454 -1.57 4.76 13.45
N PHE A 455 -2.01 5.14 12.26
CA PHE A 455 -1.30 4.81 11.01
C PHE A 455 0.10 5.42 10.96
N ALA A 456 0.28 6.69 11.37
CA ALA A 456 1.60 7.31 11.45
C ALA A 456 2.54 6.52 12.38
N SER A 457 2.02 6.10 13.53
CA SER A 457 2.76 5.28 14.50
C SER A 457 3.08 3.89 13.95
N LEU A 458 2.14 3.25 13.25
CA LEU A 458 2.36 1.96 12.59
C LEU A 458 3.44 2.05 11.51
N MET A 459 3.42 3.09 10.66
CA MET A 459 4.47 3.29 9.65
C MET A 459 5.85 3.46 10.29
N LEU A 460 5.93 4.13 11.45
CA LEU A 460 7.18 4.30 12.19
C LEU A 460 7.62 3.01 12.91
N CYS A 461 6.69 2.23 13.47
CA CYS A 461 7.00 0.94 14.08
C CYS A 461 7.46 -0.11 13.04
N LEU A 462 6.95 -0.04 11.81
CA LEU A 462 7.37 -0.89 10.69
C LEU A 462 8.79 -0.57 10.20
N LEU A 463 9.38 0.56 10.60
CA LEU A 463 10.77 0.93 10.28
C LEU A 463 11.79 -0.10 10.82
N VAL A 464 11.56 -0.62 12.04
CA VAL A 464 12.53 -1.46 12.76
C VAL A 464 12.64 -2.87 12.17
N PRO A 465 11.53 -3.62 11.94
CA PRO A 465 11.62 -4.97 11.38
C PRO A 465 12.16 -4.98 9.94
N LEU A 466 11.85 -3.96 9.14
CA LEU A 466 12.26 -3.87 7.74
C LEU A 466 13.71 -3.41 7.56
N SER A 467 14.26 -2.67 8.52
CA SER A 467 15.71 -2.42 8.60
C SER A 467 16.53 -3.67 8.95
N GLN A 468 15.89 -4.70 9.50
CA GLN A 468 16.52 -5.96 9.94
C GLN A 468 16.22 -7.14 9.02
N SER A 469 15.21 -7.04 8.15
CA SER A 469 14.91 -8.09 7.17
C SER A 469 15.78 -7.91 5.93
N HIS A 470 16.73 -8.82 5.70
CA HIS A 470 17.36 -8.97 4.39
C HIS A 470 16.30 -9.40 3.36
N SER A 471 15.57 -8.44 2.82
CA SER A 471 14.87 -8.68 1.56
C SER A 471 15.95 -8.76 0.50
N GLN A 472 16.37 -10.00 0.17
CA GLN A 472 17.28 -10.20 -0.94
C GLN A 472 16.80 -9.39 -2.15
N ILE A 473 17.75 -8.92 -2.94
CA ILE A 473 17.61 -8.27 -4.25
C ILE A 473 16.67 -9.04 -5.22
N GLY A 474 16.02 -10.15 -4.83
CA GLY A 474 14.89 -10.75 -5.55
C GLY A 474 13.55 -10.01 -5.42
N LEU A 475 13.33 -9.19 -4.38
CA LEU A 475 12.04 -8.53 -4.10
C LEU A 475 11.91 -7.13 -4.72
N VAL A 476 13.04 -6.43 -4.94
CA VAL A 476 13.05 -5.00 -5.32
C VAL A 476 13.30 -4.70 -6.82
N PRO A 477 14.21 -5.38 -7.55
CA PRO A 477 14.37 -5.18 -9.00
C PRO A 477 13.35 -5.98 -9.82
N ARG A 478 12.39 -6.65 -9.18
CA ARG A 478 11.15 -6.97 -9.90
C ARG A 478 10.41 -5.64 -10.05
N CYS A 479 10.63 -4.95 -11.17
CA CYS A 479 9.72 -3.97 -11.77
C CYS A 479 8.35 -4.63 -11.99
N ARG A 480 7.69 -4.96 -10.89
CA ARG A 480 6.30 -5.38 -10.80
C ARG A 480 5.63 -4.14 -10.25
N ILE A 481 4.83 -3.51 -11.10
CA ILE A 481 3.96 -2.43 -10.68
C ILE A 481 3.02 -3.09 -9.66
N TYR A 482 3.24 -2.83 -8.37
CA TYR A 482 2.22 -3.03 -7.37
C TYR A 482 1.15 -1.98 -7.68
N VAL A 483 0.23 -2.33 -8.57
CA VAL A 483 -1.01 -1.58 -8.72
C VAL A 483 -1.73 -1.79 -7.39
N GLU A 484 -1.70 -0.78 -6.53
CA GLU A 484 -2.57 -0.75 -5.36
C GLU A 484 -3.98 -1.07 -5.83
N SER A 485 -4.66 -1.98 -5.12
CA SER A 485 -6.01 -2.36 -5.45
C SER A 485 -6.90 -1.11 -5.42
N PRO A 486 -7.55 -0.73 -6.53
CA PRO A 486 -8.45 0.43 -6.58
C PRO A 486 -9.68 0.30 -5.66
N LEU A 487 -9.82 -0.83 -4.96
CA LEU A 487 -10.85 -1.11 -3.97
C LEU A 487 -10.93 -0.06 -2.85
N SER A 488 -9.81 0.60 -2.48
CA SER A 488 -9.84 1.68 -1.48
C SER A 488 -10.52 2.96 -1.99
N GLY A 489 -10.39 3.24 -3.29
CA GLY A 489 -11.04 4.36 -3.97
C GLY A 489 -12.54 4.14 -4.16
N VAL A 490 -12.94 2.90 -4.49
CA VAL A 490 -14.35 2.49 -4.59
C VAL A 490 -15.01 2.56 -3.20
N THR A 491 -14.39 2.03 -2.15
CA THR A 491 -14.98 2.10 -0.79
C THR A 491 -15.12 3.53 -0.25
N ARG A 492 -14.20 4.45 -0.59
CA ARG A 492 -14.32 5.89 -0.23
C ARG A 492 -15.43 6.60 -0.99
N THR A 493 -15.63 6.32 -2.27
CA THR A 493 -16.74 6.90 -3.05
C THR A 493 -18.10 6.34 -2.63
N TRP A 494 -18.17 5.07 -2.20
CA TRP A 494 -19.41 4.46 -1.70
C TRP A 494 -19.94 5.07 -0.39
N VAL A 495 -19.06 5.47 0.54
CA VAL A 495 -19.49 6.15 1.80
C VAL A 495 -19.85 7.62 1.54
N SER A 496 -19.15 8.28 0.62
CA SER A 496 -19.46 9.64 0.15
C SER A 496 -20.84 9.72 -0.52
N PHE A 497 -21.28 8.62 -1.14
CA PHE A 497 -22.57 8.47 -1.81
C PHE A 497 -23.77 8.50 -0.87
N LEU A 498 -23.56 8.19 0.41
CA LEU A 498 -24.63 8.01 1.39
C LEU A 498 -24.86 9.25 2.26
N GLY A 499 -23.94 10.22 2.26
CA GLY A 499 -24.10 11.49 2.99
C GLY A 499 -24.57 12.67 2.12
N GLY A 500 -24.54 12.54 0.79
CA GLY A 500 -24.87 13.60 -0.15
C GLY A 500 -26.36 13.65 -0.48
N THR A 501 -27.22 13.97 0.49
CA THR A 501 -28.57 14.41 0.13
C THR A 501 -28.50 15.81 -0.50
N PRO A 502 -29.13 16.05 -1.66
CA PRO A 502 -29.09 17.34 -2.36
C PRO A 502 -29.99 18.43 -1.72
N ASN A 503 -30.58 18.16 -0.55
CA ASN A 503 -31.40 19.13 0.16
C ASN A 503 -30.58 19.87 1.23
N PRO A 504 -30.83 21.17 1.44
CA PRO A 504 -30.30 21.94 2.56
C PRO A 504 -30.99 21.49 3.85
N LEU A 505 -30.70 20.27 4.29
CA LEU A 505 -31.09 19.76 5.59
C LEU A 505 -30.01 20.17 6.59
N ASP A 506 -30.44 20.49 7.81
CA ASP A 506 -29.50 20.74 8.91
C ASP A 506 -28.56 19.52 9.04
N PRO A 507 -27.24 19.71 9.10
CA PRO A 507 -26.29 18.61 9.25
C PRO A 507 -26.61 17.63 10.38
N LYS A 508 -27.32 18.10 11.41
CA LYS A 508 -27.75 17.30 12.57
C LYS A 508 -28.97 16.43 12.29
N GLU A 509 -29.74 16.73 11.26
CA GLU A 509 -30.91 15.95 10.82
C GLU A 509 -30.54 14.84 9.83
N ILE A 510 -29.33 14.88 9.26
CA ILE A 510 -28.84 13.86 8.35
C ILE A 510 -28.53 12.58 9.14
N THR A 511 -29.14 11.47 8.71
CA THR A 511 -28.88 10.12 9.26
C THR A 511 -27.40 9.75 9.14
N LEU A 512 -26.87 9.01 10.12
CA LEU A 512 -25.46 8.71 10.16
C LEU A 512 -25.08 7.67 9.08
N PRO A 513 -23.84 7.68 8.54
CA PRO A 513 -23.46 6.80 7.43
C PRO A 513 -23.69 5.31 7.67
N HIS A 514 -23.56 4.84 8.91
CA HIS A 514 -23.78 3.43 9.25
C HIS A 514 -25.26 3.02 9.22
N GLU A 515 -26.19 3.97 9.38
CA GLU A 515 -27.63 3.71 9.31
C GLU A 515 -28.08 3.42 7.88
N PHE A 516 -27.47 4.08 6.88
CA PHE A 516 -27.71 3.77 5.47
C PHE A 516 -27.22 2.37 5.07
N ILE A 517 -26.16 1.87 5.71
CA ILE A 517 -25.64 0.50 5.45
C ILE A 517 -26.55 -0.55 6.10
N LEU A 518 -27.07 -0.25 7.29
CA LEU A 518 -27.90 -1.18 8.07
C LEU A 518 -29.36 -1.19 7.60
N ASN A 519 -29.90 -0.04 7.19
CA ASN A 519 -31.28 0.13 6.76
C ASN A 519 -31.37 0.38 5.25
N TRP A 520 -31.58 -0.71 4.50
CA TRP A 520 -31.71 -0.67 3.05
C TRP A 520 -32.91 0.15 2.55
N ASP A 521 -33.95 0.32 3.37
CA ASP A 521 -35.15 1.06 2.98
C ASP A 521 -34.86 2.57 2.83
N LEU A 522 -33.98 3.13 3.65
CA LEU A 522 -33.55 4.54 3.55
C LEU A 522 -32.81 4.79 2.23
N LEU A 523 -31.98 3.84 1.84
CA LEU A 523 -31.17 3.92 0.63
C LEU A 523 -32.06 3.73 -0.62
N ALA A 524 -33.03 2.81 -0.55
CA ALA A 524 -34.04 2.61 -1.59
C ALA A 524 -34.95 3.83 -1.81
N GLN A 525 -35.19 4.65 -0.78
CA GLN A 525 -35.95 5.91 -0.92
C GLN A 525 -35.19 6.97 -1.74
N LEU A 526 -33.86 7.03 -1.58
CA LEU A 526 -33.00 7.95 -2.33
C LEU A 526 -32.70 7.42 -3.74
N TYR A 527 -32.42 6.12 -3.85
CA TYR A 527 -32.02 5.44 -5.06
C TYR A 527 -32.89 4.17 -5.26
N PRO A 528 -33.99 4.28 -6.02
CA PRO A 528 -34.94 3.18 -6.20
C PRO A 528 -34.32 1.89 -6.75
N SER A 529 -33.18 1.94 -7.44
CA SER A 529 -32.51 0.75 -7.97
C SER A 529 -32.02 -0.22 -6.89
N PHE A 530 -31.80 0.25 -5.67
CA PHE A 530 -31.33 -0.58 -4.57
C PHE A 530 -32.36 -1.64 -4.10
N VAL A 531 -33.63 -1.48 -4.45
CA VAL A 531 -34.67 -2.52 -4.24
C VAL A 531 -34.36 -3.79 -5.03
N GLU A 532 -33.71 -3.68 -6.20
CA GLU A 532 -33.35 -4.84 -7.05
C GLU A 532 -32.12 -5.62 -6.52
N GLY A 533 -31.44 -5.06 -5.52
CA GLY A 533 -30.25 -5.62 -4.89
C GLY A 533 -29.07 -5.79 -5.85
N ALA A 534 -28.23 -6.80 -5.58
CA ALA A 534 -27.05 -7.11 -6.41
C ALA A 534 -27.35 -7.97 -7.64
N THR A 535 -28.62 -8.33 -7.88
CA THR A 535 -28.99 -9.23 -8.99
C THR A 535 -28.70 -8.64 -10.38
N PRO A 536 -28.93 -7.34 -10.66
CA PRO A 536 -28.56 -6.75 -11.95
C PRO A 536 -27.05 -6.77 -12.22
N PHE A 537 -26.21 -6.70 -11.18
CA PHE A 537 -24.76 -6.76 -11.32
C PHE A 537 -24.28 -8.11 -11.89
N PHE A 538 -24.72 -9.23 -11.28
CA PHE A 538 -24.31 -10.57 -11.70
C PHE A 538 -24.96 -11.04 -13.01
N THR A 539 -26.08 -10.42 -13.41
CA THR A 539 -26.77 -10.69 -14.68
C THR A 539 -26.31 -9.78 -15.82
N LEU A 540 -25.36 -8.87 -15.56
CA LEU A 540 -24.85 -7.88 -16.52
C LEU A 540 -25.91 -6.87 -17.02
N ASN A 541 -27.03 -6.72 -16.32
CA ASN A 541 -28.05 -5.73 -16.63
C ASN A 541 -27.79 -4.40 -15.90
N TRP A 542 -26.63 -3.79 -16.18
CA TRP A 542 -26.13 -2.64 -15.42
C TRP A 542 -26.90 -1.32 -15.65
N ALA A 543 -27.76 -1.26 -16.67
CA ALA A 543 -28.59 -0.09 -16.94
C ALA A 543 -29.52 0.29 -15.75
N LYS A 544 -29.80 -0.68 -14.86
CA LYS A 544 -30.60 -0.49 -13.66
C LYS A 544 -29.95 0.41 -12.61
N TYR A 545 -28.62 0.56 -12.62
CA TYR A 545 -27.86 1.37 -11.66
C TYR A 545 -27.63 2.82 -12.09
N ALA A 546 -28.36 3.30 -13.11
CA ALA A 546 -28.17 4.64 -13.69
C ALA A 546 -28.55 5.81 -12.74
N ASP A 547 -29.25 5.52 -11.63
CA ASP A 547 -29.62 6.51 -10.61
C ASP A 547 -28.42 6.94 -9.76
N PHE A 548 -27.50 6.02 -9.44
CA PHE A 548 -26.26 6.34 -8.71
C PHE A 548 -24.99 6.31 -9.57
N LEU A 549 -24.99 5.58 -10.69
CA LEU A 549 -23.91 5.60 -11.68
C LEU A 549 -24.34 6.40 -12.91
N SER A 550 -24.28 7.72 -12.79
CA SER A 550 -24.69 8.61 -13.88
C SER A 550 -23.54 8.93 -14.84
N PHE A 551 -23.88 9.56 -15.97
CA PHE A 551 -22.93 10.15 -16.90
C PHE A 551 -23.48 11.50 -17.40
N ARG A 552 -23.82 12.38 -16.46
CA ARG A 552 -24.46 13.66 -16.79
C ARG A 552 -23.46 14.60 -17.45
N GLY A 553 -22.27 14.72 -16.88
CA GLY A 553 -21.29 15.74 -17.24
C GLY A 553 -21.67 17.10 -16.67
N GLY A 554 -20.70 18.01 -16.57
CA GLY A 554 -20.90 19.37 -16.08
C GLY A 554 -20.96 19.48 -14.55
N LEU A 555 -21.52 20.60 -14.07
CA LEU A 555 -21.60 20.93 -12.64
C LEU A 555 -23.03 20.78 -12.12
N GLU A 556 -23.14 20.41 -10.85
CA GLU A 556 -24.39 20.42 -10.11
C GLU A 556 -24.79 21.87 -9.79
N PRO A 557 -25.99 22.34 -10.17
CA PRO A 557 -26.38 23.75 -10.01
C PRO A 557 -26.46 24.24 -8.56
N ILE A 558 -26.69 23.35 -7.60
CA ILE A 558 -26.85 23.70 -6.18
C ILE A 558 -25.49 23.91 -5.51
N THR A 559 -24.53 23.04 -5.79
CA THR A 559 -23.24 23.01 -5.11
C THR A 559 -22.15 23.69 -5.93
N GLY A 560 -22.31 23.80 -7.25
CA GLY A 560 -21.27 24.28 -8.17
C GLY A 560 -20.08 23.33 -8.32
N GLY A 561 -20.17 22.10 -7.77
CA GLY A 561 -19.17 21.04 -7.95
C GLY A 561 -19.60 20.01 -9.02
N LEU A 562 -18.72 19.07 -9.34
CA LEU A 562 -19.09 17.90 -10.17
C LEU A 562 -20.14 17.03 -9.47
N TRP A 563 -20.98 16.35 -10.25
CA TRP A 563 -21.92 15.36 -9.75
C TRP A 563 -21.18 14.20 -9.05
N LEU A 564 -21.49 13.94 -7.78
CA LEU A 564 -20.87 12.84 -7.03
C LEU A 564 -21.18 11.46 -7.66
N SER A 565 -22.32 11.31 -8.33
CA SER A 565 -22.70 10.15 -9.16
C SER A 565 -21.78 9.93 -10.36
N ASP A 566 -21.38 11.00 -11.04
CA ASP A 566 -20.40 10.91 -12.13
C ASP A 566 -19.00 10.58 -11.59
N ILE A 567 -18.61 11.14 -10.44
CA ILE A 567 -17.35 10.81 -9.77
C ILE A 567 -17.32 9.33 -9.35
N ALA A 568 -18.40 8.79 -8.80
CA ALA A 568 -18.49 7.38 -8.42
C ALA A 568 -18.36 6.45 -9.64
N HIS A 569 -19.07 6.77 -10.73
CA HIS A 569 -18.96 6.03 -11.98
C HIS A 569 -17.54 6.11 -12.58
N HIS A 570 -16.91 7.28 -12.53
CA HIS A 570 -15.53 7.48 -12.95
C HIS A 570 -14.55 6.60 -12.16
N HIS A 571 -14.65 6.57 -10.83
CA HIS A 571 -13.80 5.73 -9.98
C HIS A 571 -13.99 4.25 -10.24
N LEU A 572 -15.24 3.80 -10.46
CA LEU A 572 -15.53 2.41 -10.81
C LEU A 572 -14.88 2.02 -12.16
N ALA A 573 -14.99 2.88 -13.17
CA ALA A 573 -14.36 2.66 -14.47
C ALA A 573 -12.84 2.61 -14.38
N ILE A 574 -12.24 3.54 -13.63
CA ILE A 574 -10.79 3.56 -13.34
C ILE A 574 -10.36 2.28 -12.61
N ALA A 575 -11.14 1.83 -11.62
CA ALA A 575 -10.84 0.63 -10.86
C ALA A 575 -10.76 -0.61 -11.75
N ILE A 576 -11.75 -0.79 -12.64
CA ILE A 576 -11.78 -1.88 -13.60
C ILE A 576 -10.60 -1.78 -14.57
N LEU A 577 -10.32 -0.59 -15.10
CA LEU A 577 -9.22 -0.36 -16.03
C LEU A 577 -7.86 -0.73 -15.40
N PHE A 578 -7.60 -0.30 -14.16
CA PHE A 578 -6.36 -0.61 -13.47
C PHE A 578 -6.25 -2.09 -13.08
N LEU A 579 -7.36 -2.75 -12.73
CA LEU A 579 -7.37 -4.18 -12.44
C LEU A 579 -6.97 -4.98 -13.68
N ILE A 580 -7.57 -4.68 -14.84
CA ILE A 580 -7.22 -5.32 -16.11
C ILE A 580 -5.77 -5.00 -16.51
N ALA A 581 -5.33 -3.75 -16.36
CA ALA A 581 -3.95 -3.36 -16.67
C ALA A 581 -2.92 -4.07 -15.77
N GLY A 582 -3.27 -4.35 -14.51
CA GLY A 582 -2.41 -5.08 -13.56
C GLY A 582 -2.10 -6.51 -13.99
N GLU A 583 -2.96 -7.15 -14.81
CA GLU A 583 -2.79 -8.53 -15.27
C GLU A 583 -1.94 -8.65 -16.55
N MET A 584 -1.46 -7.54 -17.14
CA MET A 584 -0.71 -7.54 -18.40
C MET A 584 0.67 -8.25 -18.30
N TYR A 585 1.30 -8.23 -17.12
CA TYR A 585 2.70 -8.63 -16.95
C TYR A 585 2.88 -10.08 -16.47
N ARG A 586 3.90 -10.75 -17.00
CA ARG A 586 4.17 -12.16 -16.72
C ARG A 586 4.54 -12.40 -15.26
N THR A 587 3.77 -13.27 -14.59
CA THR A 587 4.04 -13.69 -13.20
C THR A 587 4.56 -15.13 -13.14
N ASN A 588 4.48 -15.79 -11.97
CA ASN A 588 4.97 -17.15 -11.76
C ASN A 588 4.15 -18.20 -12.55
N TRP A 589 2.94 -17.85 -13.00
CA TRP A 589 2.07 -18.71 -13.80
C TRP A 589 2.32 -18.64 -15.31
N ALA A 590 3.42 -18.02 -15.75
CA ALA A 590 3.86 -17.88 -17.14
C ALA A 590 2.90 -17.13 -18.10
N ILE A 591 1.68 -16.77 -17.67
CA ILE A 591 0.71 -15.93 -18.39
C ILE A 591 1.12 -14.46 -18.27
N GLY A 592 1.10 -13.72 -19.39
CA GLY A 592 1.44 -12.29 -19.49
C GLY A 592 2.76 -12.01 -20.23
N HIS A 593 3.16 -10.74 -20.30
CA HIS A 593 4.37 -10.29 -21.00
C HIS A 593 5.55 -9.98 -20.07
N GLY A 594 6.78 -10.34 -20.45
CA GLY A 594 7.99 -9.85 -19.78
C GLY A 594 8.31 -8.43 -20.21
N LEU A 595 8.53 -7.50 -19.26
CA LEU A 595 8.84 -6.10 -19.57
C LEU A 595 10.12 -5.98 -20.41
N LYS A 596 11.16 -6.76 -20.07
CA LYS A 596 12.39 -6.85 -20.86
C LYS A 596 12.13 -7.32 -22.30
N ASP A 597 11.31 -8.36 -22.45
CA ASP A 597 10.94 -8.92 -23.76
C ASP A 597 10.22 -7.87 -24.62
N ILE A 598 9.30 -7.09 -24.03
CA ILE A 598 8.60 -5.99 -24.71
C ILE A 598 9.61 -4.93 -25.17
N LEU A 599 10.50 -4.47 -24.28
CA LEU A 599 11.47 -3.42 -24.59
C LEU A 599 12.44 -3.86 -25.69
N ASP A 600 12.99 -5.07 -25.57
CA ASP A 600 13.93 -5.63 -26.55
C ASP A 600 13.29 -5.90 -27.91
N ALA A 601 11.99 -6.17 -27.97
CA ALA A 601 11.26 -6.36 -29.22
C ALA A 601 11.05 -5.05 -30.00
N HIS A 602 11.01 -3.89 -29.33
CA HIS A 602 10.76 -2.59 -29.95
C HIS A 602 12.06 -2.02 -30.57
N LYS A 603 12.32 -2.41 -31.81
CA LYS A 603 13.43 -1.90 -32.64
C LYS A 603 12.91 -1.37 -33.96
N GLY A 604 13.51 -0.28 -34.44
CA GLY A 604 13.14 0.36 -35.70
C GLY A 604 14.38 0.71 -36.53
N PRO A 605 14.21 0.96 -37.84
CA PRO A 605 15.31 1.27 -38.75
C PRO A 605 16.11 2.50 -38.30
N PHE A 606 15.42 3.50 -37.74
CA PHE A 606 16.03 4.72 -37.23
C PHE A 606 16.47 4.64 -35.78
N MET A 607 16.29 3.52 -35.07
CA MET A 607 16.54 3.41 -33.62
C MET A 607 17.68 2.45 -33.24
N GLY A 608 18.33 1.80 -34.22
CA GLY A 608 19.49 0.94 -33.94
C GLY A 608 19.08 -0.27 -33.12
N GLN A 609 19.66 -0.43 -31.92
CA GLN A 609 19.26 -1.49 -30.98
C GLN A 609 17.98 -1.18 -30.18
N GLY A 610 17.33 -0.03 -30.41
CA GLY A 610 16.06 0.32 -29.79
C GLY A 610 16.20 0.53 -28.28
N HIS A 611 15.30 -0.07 -27.49
CA HIS A 611 15.28 0.05 -26.03
C HIS A 611 16.14 -0.98 -25.29
N LYS A 612 17.02 -1.71 -26.01
CA LYS A 612 17.89 -2.70 -25.39
C LYS A 612 18.71 -2.05 -24.27
N GLY A 613 18.62 -2.60 -23.06
CA GLY A 613 19.36 -2.09 -21.91
C GLY A 613 18.59 -1.19 -20.96
N LEU A 614 17.42 -0.68 -21.38
CA LEU A 614 16.62 0.22 -20.56
C LEU A 614 16.03 -0.49 -19.34
N TYR A 615 15.68 -1.78 -19.47
CA TYR A 615 15.21 -2.60 -18.35
C TYR A 615 16.27 -2.67 -17.26
N GLU A 616 17.51 -2.99 -17.63
CA GLU A 616 18.61 -3.07 -16.67
C GLU A 616 18.84 -1.72 -15.98
N ILE A 617 18.86 -0.60 -16.72
CA ILE A 617 19.00 0.76 -16.15
C ILE A 617 17.96 1.02 -15.05
N LEU A 618 16.68 0.75 -15.35
CA LEU A 618 15.58 1.01 -14.41
C LEU A 618 15.59 0.05 -13.22
N THR A 619 16.22 -1.12 -13.34
CA THR A 619 16.33 -2.08 -12.23
C THR A 619 17.58 -1.89 -11.36
N THR A 620 18.63 -1.26 -11.88
CA THR A 620 19.90 -1.09 -11.16
C THR A 620 20.09 0.32 -10.59
N SER A 621 19.49 1.35 -11.20
CA SER A 621 19.64 2.74 -10.77
C SER A 621 18.37 3.31 -10.15
N TRP A 622 18.46 3.69 -8.86
CA TRP A 622 17.42 4.45 -8.17
C TRP A 622 17.25 5.86 -8.74
N HIS A 623 18.34 6.50 -9.17
CA HIS A 623 18.29 7.84 -9.76
C HIS A 623 17.57 7.86 -11.10
N ALA A 624 17.73 6.83 -11.95
CA ALA A 624 16.97 6.69 -13.18
C ALA A 624 15.47 6.57 -12.91
N GLN A 625 15.08 5.73 -11.95
CA GLN A 625 13.68 5.54 -11.57
C GLN A 625 13.09 6.82 -10.94
N LEU A 626 13.80 7.43 -10.00
CA LEU A 626 13.36 8.67 -9.34
C LEU A 626 13.20 9.82 -10.34
N SER A 627 14.14 9.96 -11.29
CA SER A 627 14.03 10.93 -12.38
C SER A 627 12.72 10.76 -13.17
N LEU A 628 12.43 9.53 -13.62
CA LEU A 628 11.21 9.24 -14.38
C LEU A 628 9.96 9.54 -13.55
N ASN A 629 9.94 9.08 -12.30
CA ASN A 629 8.80 9.25 -11.39
C ASN A 629 8.52 10.72 -11.10
N LEU A 630 9.56 11.52 -10.83
CA LEU A 630 9.42 12.96 -10.59
C LEU A 630 8.95 13.70 -11.84
N ALA A 631 9.42 13.32 -13.04
CA ALA A 631 8.96 13.92 -14.29
C ALA A 631 7.46 13.63 -14.53
N MET A 632 7.03 12.39 -14.31
CA MET A 632 5.64 11.99 -14.49
C MET A 632 4.72 12.57 -13.42
N LEU A 633 5.11 12.52 -12.14
CA LEU A 633 4.35 13.10 -11.03
C LEU A 633 4.27 14.62 -11.14
N GLY A 634 5.38 15.28 -11.45
CA GLY A 634 5.42 16.72 -11.73
C GLY A 634 4.47 17.09 -12.87
N SER A 635 4.47 16.33 -13.96
CA SER A 635 3.54 16.55 -15.07
C SER A 635 2.08 16.30 -14.67
N LEU A 636 1.81 15.25 -13.89
CA LEU A 636 0.48 14.97 -13.37
C LEU A 636 -0.04 16.10 -12.48
N THR A 637 0.79 16.69 -11.61
CA THR A 637 0.38 17.82 -10.78
C THR A 637 -0.03 19.06 -11.59
N ILE A 638 0.52 19.25 -12.81
CA ILE A 638 0.05 20.27 -13.77
C ILE A 638 -1.38 19.98 -14.18
N VAL A 639 -1.61 18.74 -14.62
CA VAL A 639 -2.90 18.30 -15.15
C VAL A 639 -3.95 18.40 -14.06
N VAL A 640 -3.61 18.00 -12.82
CA VAL A 640 -4.47 18.18 -11.64
C VAL A 640 -4.82 19.65 -11.43
N ALA A 641 -3.85 20.56 -11.46
CA ALA A 641 -4.11 22.00 -11.32
C ALA A 641 -5.09 22.49 -12.40
N HIS A 642 -4.85 22.15 -13.67
CA HIS A 642 -5.69 22.56 -14.79
C HIS A 642 -7.09 21.93 -14.78
N HIS A 643 -7.21 20.68 -14.32
CA HIS A 643 -8.48 20.00 -14.23
C HIS A 643 -9.31 20.52 -13.07
N MET A 644 -8.71 20.76 -11.89
CA MET A 644 -9.45 21.19 -10.70
C MET A 644 -10.09 22.58 -10.83
N TYR A 645 -9.43 23.54 -11.50
CA TYR A 645 -10.02 24.88 -11.66
C TYR A 645 -11.16 24.89 -12.71
N SER A 646 -11.01 24.11 -13.79
CA SER A 646 -11.97 24.08 -14.89
C SER A 646 -13.11 23.07 -14.69
N MET A 647 -12.91 22.08 -13.82
CA MET A 647 -13.89 21.07 -13.43
C MET A 647 -13.85 20.89 -11.90
N PRO A 648 -14.38 21.85 -11.12
CA PRO A 648 -14.31 21.82 -9.64
C PRO A 648 -14.95 20.53 -9.09
N PRO A 649 -14.17 19.59 -8.53
CA PRO A 649 -14.70 18.27 -8.19
C PRO A 649 -15.45 18.24 -6.85
N TYR A 650 -15.44 19.33 -6.10
CA TYR A 650 -15.95 19.37 -4.74
C TYR A 650 -17.08 20.40 -4.57
N PRO A 651 -18.09 20.13 -3.72
CA PRO A 651 -19.19 21.04 -3.44
C PRO A 651 -18.70 22.39 -2.91
N TYR A 652 -19.25 23.49 -3.42
CA TYR A 652 -18.96 24.88 -3.05
C TYR A 652 -17.51 25.34 -3.26
N LEU A 653 -16.67 24.52 -3.89
CA LEU A 653 -15.29 24.93 -4.23
C LEU A 653 -15.27 26.02 -5.31
N ALA A 654 -16.19 25.94 -6.28
CA ALA A 654 -16.23 26.86 -7.43
C ALA A 654 -16.50 28.32 -7.05
N ILE A 655 -17.22 28.55 -5.96
CA ILE A 655 -17.53 29.90 -5.45
C ILE A 655 -16.52 30.42 -4.42
N ASP A 656 -15.55 29.59 -4.02
CA ASP A 656 -14.45 29.96 -3.14
C ASP A 656 -13.20 30.28 -3.97
N TYR A 657 -13.18 31.50 -4.51
CA TYR A 657 -12.15 31.96 -5.45
C TYR A 657 -10.74 31.94 -4.86
N ASN A 658 -10.60 32.25 -3.57
CA ASN A 658 -9.29 32.25 -2.89
C ASN A 658 -8.71 30.84 -2.86
N THR A 659 -9.55 29.87 -2.51
CA THR A 659 -9.16 28.46 -2.46
C THR A 659 -8.83 27.91 -3.85
N GLN A 660 -9.61 28.22 -4.89
CA GLN A 660 -9.28 27.80 -6.25
C GLN A 660 -7.93 28.35 -6.73
N LEU A 661 -7.68 29.65 -6.52
CA LEU A 661 -6.43 30.30 -6.93
C LEU A 661 -5.22 29.70 -6.19
N LEU A 662 -5.34 29.49 -4.88
CA LEU A 662 -4.25 28.99 -4.07
C LEU A 662 -3.98 27.50 -4.33
N LEU A 663 -5.01 26.69 -4.59
CA LEU A 663 -4.82 25.30 -5.03
C LEU A 663 -4.13 25.22 -6.39
N PHE A 664 -4.55 26.03 -7.35
CA PHE A 664 -3.94 26.06 -8.68
C PHE A 664 -2.46 26.45 -8.59
N THR A 665 -2.16 27.56 -7.91
CA THR A 665 -0.78 28.04 -7.76
C THR A 665 0.09 27.07 -6.97
N HIS A 666 -0.43 26.49 -5.88
CA HIS A 666 0.27 25.49 -5.08
C HIS A 666 0.73 24.29 -5.91
N HIS A 667 -0.18 23.67 -6.66
CA HIS A 667 0.15 22.52 -7.51
C HIS A 667 1.10 22.90 -8.66
N MET A 668 0.95 24.11 -9.23
CA MET A 668 1.85 24.62 -10.26
C MET A 668 3.28 24.85 -9.75
N TRP A 669 3.44 25.30 -8.50
CA TRP A 669 4.75 25.42 -7.86
C TRP A 669 5.37 24.06 -7.53
N ILE A 670 4.59 23.14 -6.95
CA ILE A 670 5.06 21.78 -6.65
C ILE A 670 5.57 21.10 -7.93
N ARG A 671 4.82 21.20 -9.04
CA ARG A 671 5.28 20.75 -10.36
C ARG A 671 6.68 21.27 -10.67
N GLY A 672 6.90 22.58 -10.55
CA GLY A 672 8.18 23.21 -10.89
C GLY A 672 9.35 22.54 -10.18
N PHE A 673 9.22 22.30 -8.87
CA PHE A 673 10.22 21.60 -8.07
C PHE A 673 10.41 20.15 -8.51
N LEU A 674 9.32 19.41 -8.75
CA LEU A 674 9.39 18.00 -9.17
C LEU A 674 10.06 17.84 -10.53
N ILE A 675 9.74 18.69 -11.53
CA ILE A 675 10.33 18.61 -12.87
C ILE A 675 11.82 18.99 -12.86
N VAL A 676 12.21 20.00 -12.09
CA VAL A 676 13.62 20.35 -11.93
C VAL A 676 14.38 19.24 -11.21
N GLY A 677 13.79 18.67 -10.15
CA GLY A 677 14.33 17.50 -9.45
C GLY A 677 14.50 16.27 -10.36
N ALA A 678 13.57 16.06 -11.30
CA ALA A 678 13.68 15.00 -12.30
C ALA A 678 14.94 15.16 -13.16
N ALA A 679 15.17 16.36 -13.70
CA ALA A 679 16.36 16.64 -14.50
C ALA A 679 17.66 16.55 -13.68
N ALA A 680 17.63 16.97 -12.40
CA ALA A 680 18.76 16.81 -11.51
C ALA A 680 19.12 15.32 -11.32
N HIS A 681 18.15 14.45 -11.02
CA HIS A 681 18.38 13.01 -10.88
C HIS A 681 18.74 12.32 -12.20
N ALA A 682 18.20 12.76 -13.34
CA ALA A 682 18.69 12.32 -14.65
C ALA A 682 20.17 12.63 -14.85
N THR A 683 20.61 13.80 -14.38
CA THR A 683 22.02 14.19 -14.47
C THR A 683 22.89 13.38 -13.50
N ILE A 684 22.42 13.13 -12.28
CA ILE A 684 23.15 12.28 -11.32
C ILE A 684 23.30 10.86 -11.88
N PHE A 685 22.24 10.30 -12.47
CA PHE A 685 22.28 9.03 -13.20
C PHE A 685 23.36 9.04 -14.29
N MET A 686 23.41 10.10 -15.12
CA MET A 686 24.42 10.24 -16.18
C MET A 686 25.86 10.32 -15.68
N VAL A 687 26.08 10.73 -14.44
CA VAL A 687 27.42 10.86 -13.83
C VAL A 687 27.84 9.60 -13.07
N ARG A 688 26.93 9.00 -12.30
CA ARG A 688 27.25 7.90 -11.38
C ARG A 688 27.00 6.51 -11.97
N ASP A 689 25.86 6.34 -12.64
CA ASP A 689 25.33 5.00 -12.96
C ASP A 689 25.41 4.67 -14.46
N TYR A 690 25.57 5.69 -15.31
CA TYR A 690 25.68 5.50 -16.75
C TYR A 690 27.07 5.00 -17.14
N ASP A 691 27.12 3.81 -17.74
CA ASP A 691 28.35 3.22 -18.29
C ASP A 691 28.26 3.13 -19.83
N PRO A 692 29.12 3.84 -20.58
CA PRO A 692 29.12 3.80 -22.04
C PRO A 692 29.65 2.48 -22.62
N THR A 693 30.40 1.68 -21.85
CA THR A 693 31.05 0.46 -22.36
C THR A 693 30.07 -0.69 -22.56
N THR A 694 29.04 -0.77 -21.73
CA THR A 694 27.98 -1.79 -21.82
C THR A 694 26.86 -1.41 -22.79
N ARG A 695 26.85 -0.17 -23.29
CA ARG A 695 25.71 0.43 -24.01
C ARG A 695 26.12 0.95 -25.38
N TYR A 696 26.11 0.06 -26.37
CA TYR A 696 26.45 0.40 -27.75
C TYR A 696 25.22 0.49 -28.66
N ASN A 697 25.04 1.65 -29.29
CA ASN A 697 24.05 1.88 -30.36
C ASN A 697 22.59 1.60 -29.96
N ASP A 698 22.26 1.81 -28.70
CA ASP A 698 20.89 1.91 -28.20
C ASP A 698 20.34 3.34 -28.38
N LEU A 699 19.12 3.59 -27.92
CA LEU A 699 18.48 4.89 -28.07
C LEU A 699 19.19 6.00 -27.27
N LEU A 700 19.68 5.70 -26.07
CA LEU A 700 20.33 6.69 -25.19
C LEU A 700 21.69 7.12 -25.73
N ASP A 701 22.53 6.16 -26.14
CA ASP A 701 23.82 6.43 -26.79
C ASP A 701 23.65 7.29 -28.05
N ARG A 702 22.62 7.03 -28.84
CA ARG A 702 22.33 7.82 -30.05
C ARG A 702 21.92 9.24 -29.76
N VAL A 703 21.14 9.47 -28.70
CA VAL A 703 20.79 10.83 -28.26
C VAL A 703 22.04 11.59 -27.84
N LEU A 704 22.96 10.93 -27.10
CA LEU A 704 24.22 11.53 -26.67
C LEU A 704 25.13 11.88 -27.86
N ARG A 705 25.21 11.01 -28.87
CA ARG A 705 26.00 11.27 -30.11
C ARG A 705 25.52 12.48 -30.92
N HIS A 706 24.27 12.90 -30.75
CA HIS A 706 23.67 14.05 -31.46
C HIS A 706 23.25 15.18 -30.51
N CYS A 707 23.79 15.22 -29.29
CA CYS A 707 23.42 16.20 -28.27
C CYS A 707 23.59 17.66 -28.74
N ASP A 708 24.66 17.98 -29.47
CA ASP A 708 24.90 19.31 -30.03
C ASP A 708 23.80 19.75 -31.01
N ALA A 709 23.30 18.82 -31.84
CA ALA A 709 22.22 19.11 -32.77
C ALA A 709 20.92 19.41 -32.02
N ILE A 710 20.58 18.60 -31.01
CA ILE A 710 19.37 18.79 -30.19
C ILE A 710 19.41 20.16 -29.50
N ILE A 711 20.52 20.48 -28.84
CA ILE A 711 20.66 21.72 -28.06
C ILE A 711 20.73 22.97 -28.95
N SER A 712 21.37 22.89 -30.13
CA SER A 712 21.39 24.01 -31.07
C SER A 712 20.01 24.32 -31.67
N HIS A 713 19.22 23.31 -32.03
CA HIS A 713 17.85 23.51 -32.51
C HIS A 713 16.94 24.06 -31.41
N LEU A 714 17.05 23.54 -30.19
CA LEU A 714 16.26 24.01 -29.06
C LEU A 714 16.64 25.45 -28.67
N ASN A 715 17.92 25.81 -28.76
CA ASN A 715 18.37 27.19 -28.58
C ASN A 715 17.77 28.14 -29.64
N TRP A 716 17.79 27.73 -30.92
CA TRP A 716 17.14 28.50 -31.99
C TRP A 716 15.64 28.69 -31.72
N ALA A 717 14.93 27.63 -31.31
CA ALA A 717 13.52 27.69 -30.99
C ALA A 717 13.24 28.66 -29.83
N CYS A 718 14.08 28.66 -28.79
CA CYS A 718 13.97 29.60 -27.67
C CYS A 718 14.16 31.05 -28.11
N ILE A 719 15.15 31.33 -28.98
CA ILE A 719 15.38 32.67 -29.54
C ILE A 719 14.17 33.09 -30.38
N PHE A 720 13.69 32.21 -31.26
CA PHE A 720 12.51 32.47 -32.10
C PHE A 720 11.29 32.81 -31.26
N LEU A 721 10.97 31.98 -30.26
CA LEU A 721 9.83 32.20 -29.36
C LEU A 721 10.00 33.49 -28.56
N GLY A 722 11.20 33.81 -28.06
CA GLY A 722 11.46 35.04 -27.32
C GLY A 722 11.17 36.30 -28.15
N PHE A 723 11.66 36.36 -29.39
CA PHE A 723 11.37 37.48 -30.29
C PHE A 723 9.88 37.57 -30.69
N HIS A 724 9.21 36.45 -30.92
CA HIS A 724 7.83 36.42 -31.41
C HIS A 724 6.76 36.32 -30.30
N SER A 725 7.16 36.39 -29.03
CA SER A 725 6.24 36.48 -27.89
C SER A 725 6.50 37.75 -27.09
N PHE A 726 7.59 37.80 -26.32
CA PHE A 726 7.97 38.95 -25.51
C PHE A 726 8.24 40.20 -26.36
N GLY A 727 8.82 40.03 -27.55
CA GLY A 727 9.00 41.14 -28.50
C GLY A 727 7.68 41.81 -28.91
N LEU A 728 6.57 41.06 -28.98
CA LEU A 728 5.25 41.62 -29.30
C LEU A 728 4.69 42.48 -28.15
N TYR A 729 5.00 42.14 -26.89
CA TYR A 729 4.66 42.99 -25.75
C TYR A 729 5.41 44.32 -25.81
N ILE A 730 6.73 44.30 -26.09
CA ILE A 730 7.52 45.52 -26.26
C ILE A 730 6.99 46.36 -27.43
N HIS A 731 6.62 45.73 -28.55
CA HIS A 731 5.98 46.41 -29.67
C HIS A 731 4.69 47.11 -29.23
N ASN A 732 3.81 46.41 -28.51
CA ASN A 732 2.55 46.96 -28.01
C ASN A 732 2.77 48.14 -27.06
N ASP A 733 3.68 48.02 -26.10
CA ASP A 733 4.02 49.11 -25.18
C ASP A 733 4.57 50.33 -25.94
N THR A 734 5.43 50.10 -26.93
CA THR A 734 6.00 51.17 -27.76
C THR A 734 4.93 51.85 -28.61
N MET A 735 4.05 51.10 -29.27
CA MET A 735 2.97 51.67 -30.09
C MET A 735 1.93 52.41 -29.24
N SER A 736 1.62 51.89 -28.04
CA SER A 736 0.79 52.57 -27.07
C SER A 736 1.42 53.89 -26.62
N ALA A 737 2.70 53.88 -26.26
CA ALA A 737 3.45 55.07 -25.85
C ALA A 737 3.58 56.12 -26.96
N LEU A 738 3.68 55.69 -28.23
CA LEU A 738 3.70 56.56 -29.41
C LEU A 738 2.30 57.09 -29.80
N GLY A 739 1.24 56.74 -29.06
CA GLY A 739 -0.13 57.17 -29.35
C GLY A 739 -0.72 56.52 -30.62
N ARG A 740 -0.28 55.31 -30.97
CA ARG A 740 -0.72 54.56 -32.17
C ARG A 740 -1.43 53.26 -31.79
N PRO A 741 -2.60 53.30 -31.12
CA PRO A 741 -3.30 52.09 -30.69
C PRO A 741 -3.79 51.21 -31.86
N GLN A 742 -4.00 51.79 -33.04
CA GLN A 742 -4.38 51.06 -34.25
C GLN A 742 -3.30 50.13 -34.80
N ASP A 743 -2.03 50.32 -34.39
CA ASP A 743 -0.90 49.49 -34.81
C ASP A 743 -0.50 48.44 -33.75
N MET A 744 -1.29 48.33 -32.67
CA MET A 744 -1.09 47.35 -31.61
C MET A 744 -1.67 45.99 -32.00
N PHE A 745 -1.03 44.93 -31.52
CA PHE A 745 -1.61 43.58 -31.52
C PHE A 745 -2.66 43.48 -30.41
N SER A 746 -3.93 43.59 -30.80
CA SER A 746 -5.08 43.59 -29.90
C SER A 746 -6.35 43.16 -30.64
N ASP A 747 -7.41 42.84 -29.90
CA ASP A 747 -8.67 42.43 -30.52
C ASP A 747 -9.34 43.55 -31.34
N THR A 748 -9.02 44.82 -31.08
CA THR A 748 -9.62 45.98 -31.76
C THR A 748 -8.80 46.50 -32.94
N ALA A 749 -7.57 46.01 -33.11
CA ALA A 749 -6.65 46.47 -34.14
C ALA A 749 -6.08 45.27 -34.92
N ILE A 750 -4.80 44.94 -34.76
CA ILE A 750 -4.19 43.79 -35.44
C ILE A 750 -4.44 42.53 -34.59
N GLN A 751 -5.34 41.66 -35.04
CA GLN A 751 -5.75 40.49 -34.29
C GLN A 751 -4.82 39.30 -34.50
N LEU A 752 -4.43 38.64 -33.40
CA LEU A 752 -3.73 37.35 -33.42
C LEU A 752 -4.57 36.34 -32.62
N GLN A 753 -5.60 35.79 -33.25
CA GLN A 753 -6.54 34.90 -32.58
C GLN A 753 -6.00 33.47 -32.46
N PRO A 754 -6.21 32.78 -31.32
CA PRO A 754 -5.82 31.38 -31.13
C PRO A 754 -6.84 30.43 -31.76
N ILE A 755 -6.93 30.43 -33.09
CA ILE A 755 -7.97 29.71 -33.87
C ILE A 755 -7.99 28.21 -33.55
N PHE A 756 -6.82 27.58 -33.38
CA PHE A 756 -6.76 26.16 -33.03
C PHE A 756 -7.38 25.86 -31.66
N ALA A 757 -7.13 26.72 -30.67
CA ALA A 757 -7.72 26.53 -29.34
C ALA A 757 -9.23 26.76 -29.38
N GLN A 758 -9.70 27.80 -30.07
CA GLN A 758 -11.12 28.07 -30.29
C GLN A 758 -11.82 26.91 -31.02
N TRP A 759 -11.15 26.30 -32.01
CA TRP A 759 -11.66 25.11 -32.70
C TRP A 759 -11.84 23.93 -31.73
N VAL A 760 -10.86 23.66 -30.86
CA VAL A 760 -10.98 22.63 -29.81
C VAL A 760 -12.11 22.96 -28.83
N GLN A 761 -12.25 24.22 -28.41
CA GLN A 761 -13.37 24.64 -27.55
C GLN A 761 -14.72 24.31 -28.21
N ASN A 762 -14.88 24.64 -29.50
CA ASN A 762 -16.09 24.33 -30.26
C ASN A 762 -16.35 22.83 -30.39
N THR A 763 -15.31 22.02 -30.63
CA THR A 763 -15.45 20.56 -30.69
C THR A 763 -15.94 19.98 -29.37
N HIS A 764 -15.41 20.45 -28.23
CA HIS A 764 -15.83 19.98 -26.91
C HIS A 764 -17.21 20.50 -26.50
N ALA A 765 -17.54 21.75 -26.84
CA ALA A 765 -18.85 22.34 -26.60
C ALA A 765 -19.97 21.60 -27.35
N LEU A 766 -19.69 21.17 -28.58
CA LEU A 766 -20.62 20.42 -29.44
C LEU A 766 -20.54 18.89 -29.26
N ALA A 767 -19.68 18.40 -28.37
CA ALA A 767 -19.49 16.97 -28.16
C ALA A 767 -20.76 16.24 -27.66
N PRO A 768 -21.53 16.77 -26.70
CA PRO A 768 -22.78 16.14 -26.28
C PRO A 768 -23.71 15.94 -27.46
N SER A 769 -24.39 14.79 -27.53
CA SER A 769 -25.27 14.36 -28.63
C SER A 769 -24.62 14.05 -29.99
N ILE A 770 -23.39 14.52 -30.27
CA ILE A 770 -22.70 14.27 -31.55
C ILE A 770 -21.60 13.21 -31.39
N THR A 771 -20.50 13.56 -30.73
CA THR A 771 -19.34 12.67 -30.55
C THR A 771 -19.39 11.91 -29.22
N ALA A 772 -20.16 12.42 -28.25
CA ALA A 772 -20.47 11.77 -26.98
C ALA A 772 -22.00 11.69 -26.76
N PRO A 773 -22.71 10.75 -27.43
CA PRO A 773 -24.17 10.66 -27.36
C PRO A 773 -24.72 10.32 -25.97
N GLY A 774 -23.93 9.64 -25.14
CA GLY A 774 -24.32 9.28 -23.77
C GLY A 774 -24.15 10.39 -22.74
N ALA A 775 -23.45 11.49 -23.07
CA ALA A 775 -23.26 12.63 -22.18
C ALA A 775 -24.40 13.63 -22.33
N THR A 776 -24.90 14.16 -21.20
CA THR A 776 -25.98 15.16 -21.23
C THR A 776 -25.47 16.59 -21.40
N THR A 777 -24.28 16.90 -20.86
CA THR A 777 -23.62 18.20 -21.02
C THR A 777 -22.13 18.03 -21.35
N GLY A 778 -21.47 19.12 -21.72
CA GLY A 778 -20.05 19.11 -22.06
C GLY A 778 -19.14 18.79 -20.86
N THR A 779 -17.91 18.40 -21.13
CA THR A 779 -16.92 18.02 -20.09
C THR A 779 -16.66 19.15 -19.07
N SER A 780 -16.69 20.40 -19.52
CA SER A 780 -16.61 21.59 -18.69
C SER A 780 -17.42 22.72 -19.32
N LEU A 781 -17.96 23.63 -18.49
CA LEU A 781 -18.65 24.83 -18.96
C LEU A 781 -17.69 25.87 -19.55
N THR A 782 -16.37 25.74 -19.32
CA THR A 782 -15.37 26.68 -19.87
C THR A 782 -15.28 26.63 -21.39
N TRP A 783 -15.67 25.50 -22.02
CA TRP A 783 -15.64 25.32 -23.47
C TRP A 783 -16.69 26.17 -24.22
N GLY A 784 -17.75 26.60 -23.53
CA GLY A 784 -18.91 27.27 -24.13
C GLY A 784 -20.08 26.33 -24.41
N GLY A 785 -21.24 26.89 -24.78
CA GLY A 785 -22.45 26.15 -25.16
C GLY A 785 -23.37 25.71 -24.01
N GLY A 786 -22.96 25.86 -22.74
CA GLY A 786 -23.80 25.62 -21.56
C GLY A 786 -24.31 26.91 -20.91
N GLU A 787 -25.38 26.80 -20.10
CA GLU A 787 -25.89 27.92 -19.29
C GLU A 787 -24.91 28.28 -18.15
N LEU A 788 -24.90 29.56 -17.78
CA LEU A 788 -24.13 30.06 -16.64
C LEU A 788 -24.58 29.33 -15.36
N VAL A 789 -23.64 28.70 -14.64
CA VAL A 789 -23.92 28.14 -13.32
C VAL A 789 -23.50 29.15 -12.25
N ALA A 790 -24.48 29.63 -11.50
CA ALA A 790 -24.30 30.49 -10.35
C ALA A 790 -24.83 29.78 -9.09
N VAL A 791 -24.13 29.96 -7.97
CA VAL A 791 -24.54 29.45 -6.66
C VAL A 791 -24.61 30.64 -5.71
N GLY A 792 -25.82 30.96 -5.25
CA GLY A 792 -26.10 32.23 -4.58
C GLY A 792 -25.81 33.41 -5.51
N ASP A 793 -25.15 34.44 -4.99
CA ASP A 793 -24.79 35.65 -5.76
C ASP A 793 -23.45 35.53 -6.52
N LYS A 794 -22.82 34.35 -6.50
CA LYS A 794 -21.49 34.12 -7.09
C LYS A 794 -21.58 33.25 -8.33
N VAL A 795 -20.81 33.62 -9.35
CA VAL A 795 -20.63 32.78 -10.54
C VAL A 795 -19.69 31.63 -10.18
N ALA A 796 -20.14 30.39 -10.39
CA ALA A 796 -19.34 29.20 -10.14
C ALA A 796 -18.40 28.92 -11.33
N LEU A 797 -18.95 28.90 -12.55
CA LEU A 797 -18.15 28.70 -13.76
C LEU A 797 -18.82 29.37 -14.97
N LEU A 798 -18.00 29.94 -15.86
CA LEU A 798 -18.43 30.60 -17.09
C LEU A 798 -17.57 30.20 -18.29
N PRO A 799 -18.08 30.31 -19.53
CA PRO A 799 -17.28 30.11 -20.74
C PRO A 799 -16.09 31.08 -20.78
N ILE A 800 -14.87 30.57 -20.97
CA ILE A 800 -13.65 31.39 -20.99
C ILE A 800 -13.30 31.69 -22.45
N PRO A 801 -13.57 32.91 -22.96
CA PRO A 801 -13.26 33.25 -24.35
C PRO A 801 -11.75 33.41 -24.53
N LEU A 802 -11.18 32.75 -25.54
CA LEU A 802 -9.77 32.88 -25.88
C LEU A 802 -9.59 33.94 -26.98
N ARG A 803 -8.77 34.95 -26.72
CA ARG A 803 -8.55 36.12 -27.59
C ARG A 803 -7.07 36.39 -27.86
N THR A 804 -6.77 37.56 -28.43
CA THR A 804 -5.39 37.96 -28.78
C THR A 804 -4.47 37.99 -27.55
N ALA A 805 -4.96 38.48 -26.41
CA ALA A 805 -4.19 38.48 -25.16
C ALA A 805 -3.82 37.05 -24.71
N ASP A 806 -4.77 36.12 -24.82
CA ASP A 806 -4.54 34.70 -24.50
C ASP A 806 -3.51 34.08 -25.45
N PHE A 807 -3.58 34.39 -26.75
CA PHE A 807 -2.58 33.94 -27.71
C PHE A 807 -1.16 34.38 -27.30
N LEU A 808 -1.00 35.65 -26.92
CA LEU A 808 0.29 36.20 -26.51
C LEU A 808 0.83 35.53 -25.23
N VAL A 809 0.01 35.38 -24.18
CA VAL A 809 0.46 34.76 -22.92
C VAL A 809 0.78 33.27 -23.08
N HIS A 810 0.03 32.53 -23.92
CA HIS A 810 0.34 31.12 -24.19
C HIS A 810 1.69 30.96 -24.90
N HIS A 811 2.07 31.89 -25.79
CA HIS A 811 3.39 31.87 -26.41
C HIS A 811 4.52 32.25 -25.42
N ILE A 812 4.23 33.09 -24.42
CA ILE A 812 5.16 33.33 -23.30
C ILE A 812 5.33 32.05 -22.47
N HIS A 813 4.25 31.32 -22.16
CA HIS A 813 4.36 30.03 -21.48
C HIS A 813 5.18 29.02 -22.30
N ALA A 814 4.96 28.95 -23.61
CA ALA A 814 5.77 28.11 -24.49
C ALA A 814 7.25 28.52 -24.43
N PHE A 815 7.55 29.81 -24.53
CA PHE A 815 8.92 30.34 -24.43
C PHE A 815 9.58 29.94 -23.10
N THR A 816 8.97 30.21 -21.95
CA THR A 816 9.57 29.92 -20.64
C THR A 816 9.75 28.42 -20.40
N ILE A 817 8.82 27.59 -20.84
CA ILE A 817 8.95 26.12 -20.77
C ILE A 817 10.10 25.64 -21.65
N HIS A 818 10.22 26.11 -22.90
CA HIS A 818 11.30 25.68 -23.80
C HIS A 818 12.68 26.12 -23.29
N VAL A 819 12.80 27.33 -22.74
CA VAL A 819 14.05 27.79 -22.11
C VAL A 819 14.39 26.95 -20.89
N THR A 820 13.41 26.60 -20.07
CA THR A 820 13.62 25.71 -18.92
C THR A 820 14.10 24.35 -19.40
N VAL A 821 13.43 23.73 -20.38
CA VAL A 821 13.86 22.45 -20.97
C VAL A 821 15.25 22.55 -21.58
N LEU A 822 15.62 23.66 -22.24
CA LEU A 822 16.97 23.88 -22.78
C LEU A 822 18.02 23.81 -21.68
N ILE A 823 17.80 24.49 -20.56
CA ILE A 823 18.72 24.52 -19.43
C ILE A 823 18.82 23.11 -18.81
N LEU A 824 17.67 22.48 -18.52
CA LEU A 824 17.58 21.16 -17.90
C LEU A 824 18.26 20.09 -18.76
N LEU A 825 17.88 20.00 -20.03
CA LEU A 825 18.35 18.98 -20.96
C LEU A 825 19.83 19.16 -21.28
N LYS A 826 20.32 20.41 -21.41
CA LYS A 826 21.76 20.66 -21.58
C LYS A 826 22.56 20.16 -20.38
N GLY A 827 22.05 20.36 -19.16
CA GLY A 827 22.67 19.84 -17.94
C GLY A 827 22.85 18.32 -17.98
N VAL A 828 21.81 17.59 -18.38
CA VAL A 828 21.81 16.12 -18.49
C VAL A 828 22.75 15.63 -19.60
N LEU A 829 22.64 16.17 -20.81
CA LEU A 829 23.38 15.68 -21.98
C LEU A 829 24.90 15.94 -21.90
N PHE A 830 25.31 17.07 -21.30
CA PHE A 830 26.71 17.45 -21.13
C PHE A 830 27.24 17.19 -19.71
N ALA A 831 26.61 16.26 -18.99
CA ALA A 831 27.04 15.87 -17.65
C ALA A 831 28.33 15.05 -17.69
N HIS A 832 28.39 14.07 -18.58
CA HIS A 832 29.50 13.12 -18.67
C HIS A 832 30.73 13.72 -19.36
N SER A 833 30.54 14.43 -20.47
CA SER A 833 31.61 15.08 -21.22
C SER A 833 31.10 16.31 -21.99
N SER A 834 32.03 17.16 -22.42
CA SER A 834 31.78 18.30 -23.30
C SER A 834 33.01 18.60 -24.15
N CYS A 835 32.86 19.36 -25.24
CA CYS A 835 34.02 19.83 -26.02
C CYS A 835 35.03 20.62 -25.17
N LEU A 836 34.57 21.30 -24.11
CA LEU A 836 35.44 22.11 -23.25
C LEU A 836 36.10 21.29 -22.14
N ILE A 837 35.39 20.34 -21.52
CA ILE A 837 35.88 19.47 -20.45
C ILE A 837 35.52 18.02 -20.82
N PRO A 838 36.47 17.27 -21.43
CA PRO A 838 36.22 15.91 -21.89
C PRO A 838 36.02 14.90 -20.74
N ASP A 839 36.67 15.13 -19.60
CA ASP A 839 36.75 14.25 -18.43
C ASP A 839 35.81 14.67 -17.29
N LYS A 840 34.72 15.36 -17.63
CA LYS A 840 33.80 15.98 -16.66
C LYS A 840 33.17 15.00 -15.68
N ALA A 841 32.88 13.76 -16.12
CA ALA A 841 32.37 12.70 -15.24
C ALA A 841 33.25 12.46 -14.01
N ASN A 842 34.57 12.59 -14.13
CA ASN A 842 35.52 12.35 -13.04
C ASN A 842 35.46 13.43 -11.95
N LEU A 843 34.96 14.62 -12.27
CA LEU A 843 34.77 15.72 -11.32
C LEU A 843 33.51 15.53 -10.45
N GLY A 844 32.64 14.59 -10.82
CA GLY A 844 31.39 14.31 -10.13
C GLY A 844 30.25 15.28 -10.50
N PHE A 845 29.13 15.17 -9.77
CA PHE A 845 27.93 15.97 -10.04
C PHE A 845 28.02 17.39 -9.47
N HIS A 846 28.56 17.54 -8.26
CA HIS A 846 28.59 18.79 -7.51
C HIS A 846 30.05 19.25 -7.28
N PHE A 847 30.55 20.09 -8.18
CA PHE A 847 31.88 20.73 -8.09
C PHE A 847 31.79 22.18 -8.58
N PRO A 848 32.56 23.15 -8.06
CA PRO A 848 32.37 24.56 -8.42
C PRO A 848 32.85 24.92 -9.83
N CYS A 849 34.04 24.45 -10.23
CA CYS A 849 34.67 24.70 -11.52
C CYS A 849 35.92 23.81 -11.71
N ASP A 850 36.48 23.80 -12.92
CA ASP A 850 37.79 23.20 -13.25
C ASP A 850 38.90 24.28 -13.35
N GLY A 851 38.89 25.23 -12.41
CA GLY A 851 39.85 26.34 -12.35
C GLY A 851 39.57 27.54 -13.26
N PRO A 852 40.48 28.53 -13.35
CA PRO A 852 40.30 29.73 -14.17
C PRO A 852 40.80 29.60 -15.63
N GLY A 853 41.28 28.42 -16.02
CA GLY A 853 41.79 28.16 -17.37
C GLY A 853 40.76 28.38 -18.48
N ARG A 854 41.21 28.35 -19.74
CA ARG A 854 40.36 28.39 -20.97
C ARG A 854 39.33 29.55 -21.02
N GLY A 855 39.59 30.67 -20.33
CA GLY A 855 38.71 31.85 -20.30
C GLY A 855 37.78 31.96 -19.09
N GLY A 856 37.84 31.02 -18.13
CA GLY A 856 37.10 31.02 -16.87
C GLY A 856 35.98 29.97 -16.81
N HIS A 857 36.02 29.07 -15.82
CA HIS A 857 35.08 27.93 -15.68
C HIS A 857 33.98 28.12 -14.62
N VAL A 858 33.61 29.36 -14.29
CA VAL A 858 32.61 29.67 -13.25
C VAL A 858 31.20 29.25 -13.73
N LYS A 859 30.52 28.36 -12.98
CA LYS A 859 29.17 27.80 -13.25
C LYS A 859 29.05 26.81 -14.44
N TYR A 860 30.06 25.96 -14.66
CA TYR A 860 29.96 24.80 -15.57
C TYR A 860 29.45 23.45 -15.01
N PRO A 861 29.30 23.21 -13.70
CA PRO A 861 28.79 21.92 -13.23
C PRO A 861 27.29 21.81 -13.50
N PRO A 862 26.77 20.59 -13.69
CA PRO A 862 25.35 20.39 -13.89
C PRO A 862 24.50 20.83 -12.68
N GLY A 863 25.05 20.81 -11.45
CA GLY A 863 24.33 21.17 -10.23
C GLY A 863 24.19 22.67 -9.93
N ILE A 864 25.05 23.55 -10.46
CA ILE A 864 25.07 25.00 -10.08
C ILE A 864 24.25 25.88 -11.04
N MET A 865 23.64 25.30 -12.09
CA MET A 865 22.63 26.04 -12.86
C MET A 865 21.32 26.27 -12.08
N TYR A 866 21.18 25.71 -10.87
CA TYR A 866 19.93 25.65 -10.11
C TYR A 866 19.93 26.41 -8.78
N SER A 867 20.98 27.18 -8.48
CA SER A 867 21.01 28.09 -7.30
C SER A 867 20.64 29.52 -7.68
#